data_AF-A0A2A9EEP9-F1
#
_entry.id   AF-A0A2A9EEP9-F1
#
_cell.length_a   1.000
_cell.length_b   1.000
_cell.length_c   1.000
_cell.angle_alpha   90.00
_cell.angle_beta   90.00
_cell.angle_gamma   90.00
#
_symmetry.space_group_name_H-M   'P 1'
#
loop_
_entity.id
_entity.type
_entity.pdbx_description
1 polymer ?
#
loop_
_entity_poly.entity_id
_entity_poly.type
_entity_poly.pdbx_seq_one_letter_code
_entity_poly.pdbx_strand_id
1 'polypeptide(L)'
;MEIRTYLRIVRKSWIAISAITAFVLAAAVAVTLLMAPTYKATTQVFVSVQGSTSTSELLQGSNFAQNRVTSYTAMVDVPQVLDHVIEDLGLDTTVADLAENVSASSPLNTSLINIDAVDGNPQVAAQIADSVARRFSDVITEFERPAEGGASPVKLSVVRAAVVPLGPDSPNLKLNLALGLLAGLALGLGFAVLREVLDTGVRSDDDVAEVGTASVVAHIPISLDADAPRLVVQDAPLSGRAEAYRRLRTNLQFLELTANKRSIVVTSSLPGEGKSTTSANLALALADAGKSVVLVDADLRRPAIARYFGIEGAVGLTTVLIGEAEIDDVLQPWGDGRMQILTAGEVPPNPSEMLGSESMSRLLEELAERFDVVLLDSPPLLPVTDAAVLGRSTGGVLLVASAGLVHKAQLKTALGSLEAVGARILGVALNRVQGTKDGGYYYGEYRQQHGDEPQTSGAARTTRPRSARRAPRTRSAGTSASRSTDDGKSDPARRKRRRRVLAGVGAAVVLVVGGAAAWGLSAALTVRDELSAAAEAVTRAKDAATAGNTDSAQALVTAGREHAAAASAAMENPVLGIATHLPFVGDDVAVVGLVTDAVDEMTGTVVPGLLDALGVLEGDGLLKDGAVDLDALLAVRAPVLDADARISALSAELAGVPRAGLLDQVAAPVDQLAEVLDGVRPDLRTAVKAVSVLPTMLGGEGERNYLLVVQNSAEARSLGGIGGSFAVLNVKDGRLSVTAQGSSADVPSFDDPVIPLTEDEEATLGPLFAMFPQNPTMNPDFPRAAQAFQAMWEERQGLRVDGVLATDPVALAALLEVTGPVVVPASGTELSAENAVQVLLSDTYADVEGNESQDLFFQQAAVAVFDAVTSVSDARALMEPLAGSAREGRLLMWSADEAEQGHLDGTVLGGNLTGARGTSPVVGVYLNDSLSSKMTYYLETETHLRTDACGADAPSLGLDLTLRSTAPAGAAGLSDWVSGWSDGTQLYNVLVYAPTGGSIGKVTIDGEEIAEENRSRGVHDGLAVEVLAIELAPGETLDLSVEMTAGTELTGAPILRQTPGPRALVADTTKRACV
;
A
#
# COMPACT_ATOMS: atom_id res chain seq x y z
N MET A 1 -11.05 -19.14 -0.18
CA MET A 1 -11.64 -20.29 -0.92
C MET A 1 -12.60 -21.05 0.00
N GLU A 2 -13.78 -21.45 -0.49
CA GLU A 2 -14.73 -22.25 0.29
C GLU A 2 -14.28 -23.71 0.48
N ILE A 3 -14.62 -24.32 1.62
CA ILE A 3 -14.36 -25.75 1.94
C ILE A 3 -14.85 -26.71 0.84
N ARG A 4 -15.91 -26.34 0.12
CA ARG A 4 -16.48 -27.12 -0.98
C ARG A 4 -15.49 -27.29 -2.15
N THR A 5 -14.64 -26.30 -2.41
CA THR A 5 -13.63 -26.33 -3.48
C THR A 5 -12.54 -27.35 -3.17
N TYR A 6 -12.03 -27.36 -1.93
CA TYR A 6 -11.03 -28.34 -1.49
C TYR A 6 -11.54 -29.78 -1.57
N LEU A 7 -12.81 -30.02 -1.20
CA LEU A 7 -13.41 -31.36 -1.29
C LEU A 7 -13.55 -31.85 -2.74
N ARG A 8 -13.83 -30.96 -3.70
CA ARG A 8 -13.84 -31.32 -5.12
C ARG A 8 -12.43 -31.67 -5.62
N ILE A 9 -11.42 -30.87 -5.27
CA ILE A 9 -10.02 -31.10 -5.67
C ILE A 9 -9.57 -32.48 -5.19
N VAL A 10 -9.84 -32.81 -3.92
CA VAL A 10 -9.52 -34.13 -3.35
C VAL A 10 -10.22 -35.25 -4.10
N ARG A 11 -11.50 -35.09 -4.44
CA ARG A 11 -12.27 -36.12 -5.17
C ARG A 11 -11.83 -36.26 -6.63
N LYS A 12 -11.37 -35.20 -7.28
CA LYS A 12 -10.87 -35.21 -8.68
C LYS A 12 -9.47 -35.83 -8.76
N SER A 13 -8.65 -35.65 -7.71
CA SER A 13 -7.22 -36.00 -7.71
C SER A 13 -6.85 -37.13 -6.73
N TRP A 14 -7.81 -37.88 -6.19
CA TRP A 14 -7.58 -38.93 -5.17
C TRP A 14 -6.57 -40.00 -5.59
N ILE A 15 -6.52 -40.34 -6.89
CA ILE A 15 -5.56 -41.30 -7.44
C ILE A 15 -4.13 -40.76 -7.34
N ALA A 16 -3.93 -39.48 -7.66
CA ALA A 16 -2.63 -38.83 -7.59
C ALA A 16 -2.16 -38.69 -6.13
N ILE A 17 -3.06 -38.26 -5.24
CA ILE A 17 -2.79 -38.17 -3.80
C ILE A 17 -2.34 -39.54 -3.27
N SER A 18 -3.13 -40.58 -3.54
CA SER A 18 -2.83 -41.95 -3.07
C SER A 18 -1.51 -42.49 -3.62
N ALA A 19 -1.19 -42.21 -4.88
CA ALA A 19 0.05 -42.67 -5.51
C ALA A 19 1.29 -41.99 -4.88
N ILE A 20 1.22 -40.69 -4.64
CA ILE A 20 2.29 -39.92 -3.99
C ILE A 20 2.49 -40.39 -2.54
N THR A 21 1.40 -40.55 -1.79
CA THR A 21 1.47 -41.04 -0.40
C THR A 21 2.08 -42.44 -0.33
N ALA A 22 1.66 -43.36 -1.21
CA ALA A 22 2.22 -44.71 -1.26
C ALA A 22 3.72 -44.72 -1.62
N PHE A 23 4.14 -43.79 -2.49
CA PHE A 23 5.54 -43.64 -2.86
C PHE A 23 6.39 -43.16 -1.66
N VAL A 24 5.95 -42.12 -0.96
CA VAL A 24 6.65 -41.58 0.22
C VAL A 24 6.73 -42.60 1.35
N LEU A 25 5.66 -43.37 1.59
CA LEU A 25 5.67 -44.47 2.55
C LEU A 25 6.68 -45.57 2.19
N ALA A 26 6.76 -45.95 0.92
CA ALA A 26 7.72 -46.94 0.46
C ALA A 26 9.17 -46.45 0.63
N ALA A 27 9.42 -45.16 0.38
CA ALA A 27 10.70 -44.53 0.63
C ALA A 27 11.05 -44.49 2.12
N ALA A 28 10.11 -44.11 2.99
CA ALA A 28 10.30 -44.10 4.44
C ALA A 28 10.65 -45.49 4.99
N VAL A 29 9.97 -46.55 4.54
CA VAL A 29 10.32 -47.94 4.90
C VAL A 29 11.73 -48.30 4.41
N ALA A 30 12.08 -47.94 3.18
CA ALA A 30 13.38 -48.26 2.62
C ALA A 30 14.52 -47.58 3.40
N VAL A 31 14.36 -46.29 3.75
CA VAL A 31 15.33 -45.53 4.54
C VAL A 31 15.46 -46.12 5.95
N THR A 32 14.35 -46.38 6.63
CA THR A 32 14.35 -47.00 7.96
C THR A 32 15.05 -48.36 7.97
N LEU A 33 14.94 -49.16 6.91
CA LEU A 33 15.60 -50.46 6.80
C LEU A 33 17.11 -50.36 6.46
N LEU A 34 17.58 -49.19 6.00
CA LEU A 34 18.98 -48.96 5.63
C LEU A 34 19.80 -48.30 6.74
N MET A 35 19.14 -47.71 7.74
CA MET A 35 19.79 -47.09 8.89
C MET A 35 20.38 -48.15 9.84
N ALA A 36 21.57 -47.88 10.38
CA ALA A 36 22.19 -48.73 11.37
C ALA A 36 21.40 -48.66 12.70
N PRO A 37 21.11 -49.79 13.36
CA PRO A 37 20.42 -49.80 14.64
C PRO A 37 21.32 -49.24 15.74
N THR A 38 20.78 -48.34 16.56
CA THR A 38 21.43 -47.89 17.80
C THR A 38 20.63 -48.34 19.01
N TYR A 39 21.33 -48.57 20.11
CA TYR A 39 20.80 -49.13 21.32
C TYR A 39 21.03 -48.15 22.46
N LYS A 40 19.96 -47.83 23.18
CA LYS A 40 19.99 -46.95 24.34
C LYS A 40 19.93 -47.78 25.62
N ALA A 41 20.84 -47.56 26.54
CA ALA A 41 20.85 -48.17 27.87
C ALA A 41 20.86 -47.08 28.95
N THR A 42 20.13 -47.31 30.05
CA THR A 42 19.92 -46.31 31.10
C THR A 42 20.34 -46.84 32.47
N THR A 43 21.20 -46.10 33.16
CA THR A 43 21.56 -46.32 34.57
C THR A 43 20.91 -45.24 35.42
N GLN A 44 20.30 -45.61 36.54
CA GLN A 44 19.61 -44.67 37.43
C GLN A 44 20.36 -44.48 38.74
N VAL A 45 20.62 -43.23 39.09
CA VAL A 45 21.36 -42.80 40.29
C VAL A 45 20.43 -41.98 41.20
N PHE A 46 20.49 -42.22 42.51
CA PHE A 46 19.75 -41.46 43.51
C PHE A 46 20.68 -40.53 44.29
N VAL A 47 20.25 -39.29 44.46
CA VAL A 47 20.97 -38.25 45.19
C VAL A 47 20.43 -38.19 46.62
N SER A 48 21.31 -38.40 47.60
CA SER A 48 20.97 -38.39 49.04
C SER A 48 21.87 -37.42 49.81
N VAL A 49 21.35 -36.77 50.86
CA VAL A 49 22.13 -35.88 51.75
C VAL A 49 22.58 -36.64 52.99
N GLN A 50 23.85 -36.49 53.39
CA GLN A 50 24.42 -37.13 54.58
C GLN A 50 24.51 -36.13 55.76
N GLY A 51 24.08 -36.54 56.96
CA GLY A 51 24.53 -35.89 58.21
C GLY A 51 23.53 -35.16 59.11
N SER A 52 22.21 -35.34 59.01
CA SER A 52 21.25 -34.64 59.89
C SER A 52 20.35 -35.56 60.72
N THR A 53 20.11 -35.20 61.99
CA THR A 53 19.31 -35.96 62.97
C THR A 53 18.01 -35.26 63.38
N SER A 54 17.70 -34.07 62.83
CA SER A 54 16.43 -33.36 63.06
C SER A 54 15.50 -33.41 61.83
N THR A 55 14.19 -33.47 62.07
CA THR A 55 13.16 -33.52 61.00
C THR A 55 13.14 -32.25 60.14
N SER A 56 13.48 -31.09 60.71
CA SER A 56 13.60 -29.82 59.97
C SER A 56 14.79 -29.80 59.00
N GLU A 57 15.94 -30.37 59.39
CA GLU A 57 17.13 -30.44 58.53
C GLU A 57 16.97 -31.49 57.42
N LEU A 58 16.21 -32.58 57.66
CA LEU A 58 15.90 -33.57 56.62
C LEU A 58 15.00 -33.00 55.52
N LEU A 59 14.02 -32.15 55.88
CA LEU A 59 13.17 -31.42 54.92
C LEU A 59 13.97 -30.42 54.09
N GLN A 60 14.87 -29.66 54.72
CA GLN A 60 15.78 -28.76 54.01
C GLN A 60 16.78 -29.53 53.11
N GLY A 61 17.29 -30.67 53.59
CA GLY A 61 18.18 -31.55 52.83
C GLY A 61 17.51 -32.18 51.60
N SER A 62 16.22 -32.55 51.68
CA SER A 62 15.50 -33.08 50.51
C SER A 62 15.30 -32.02 49.42
N ASN A 63 14.96 -30.78 49.78
CA ASN A 63 14.87 -29.67 48.83
C ASN A 63 16.25 -29.32 48.25
N PHE A 64 17.31 -29.36 49.07
CA PHE A 64 18.68 -29.16 48.61
C PHE A 64 19.09 -30.21 47.56
N ALA A 65 18.81 -31.49 47.81
CA ALA A 65 19.10 -32.56 46.86
C ALA A 65 18.31 -32.41 45.55
N GLN A 66 17.02 -32.06 45.61
CA GLN A 66 16.21 -31.83 44.41
C GLN A 66 16.70 -30.63 43.59
N ASN A 67 17.10 -29.54 44.24
CA ASN A 67 17.62 -28.35 43.55
C ASN A 67 18.99 -28.61 42.89
N ARG A 68 19.81 -29.50 43.46
CA ARG A 68 21.14 -29.84 42.93
C ARG A 68 21.11 -30.81 41.77
N VAL A 69 20.07 -31.63 41.66
CA VAL A 69 19.91 -32.63 40.58
C VAL A 69 20.00 -31.98 39.19
N THR A 70 19.39 -30.80 38.99
CA THR A 70 19.48 -30.06 37.72
C THR A 70 20.92 -29.64 37.38
N SER A 71 21.68 -29.18 38.38
CA SER A 71 23.09 -28.82 38.20
C SER A 71 23.97 -30.04 37.92
N TYR A 72 23.66 -31.18 38.56
CA TYR A 72 24.38 -32.43 38.38
C TYR A 72 24.13 -33.05 37.01
N THR A 73 22.90 -33.02 36.49
CA THR A 73 22.61 -33.56 35.14
C THR A 73 23.40 -32.86 34.03
N ALA A 74 23.78 -31.60 34.22
CA ALA A 74 24.58 -30.83 33.26
C ALA A 74 26.11 -31.10 33.35
N MET A 75 26.55 -31.97 34.27
CA MET A 75 27.96 -32.28 34.49
C MET A 75 28.32 -33.73 34.16
N VAL A 76 27.41 -34.49 33.56
CA VAL A 76 27.63 -35.92 33.26
C VAL A 76 28.57 -36.14 32.08
N ASP A 77 28.63 -35.18 31.15
CA ASP A 77 29.40 -35.20 29.91
C ASP A 77 30.74 -34.42 30.01
N VAL A 78 31.14 -33.99 31.20
CA VAL A 78 32.40 -33.26 31.38
C VAL A 78 33.61 -34.15 31.12
N PRO A 79 34.73 -33.60 30.61
CA PRO A 79 35.92 -34.38 30.29
C PRO A 79 36.45 -35.23 31.45
N GLN A 80 36.37 -34.73 32.68
CA GLN A 80 36.84 -35.42 33.89
C GLN A 80 36.08 -36.73 34.17
N VAL A 81 34.85 -36.87 33.69
CA VAL A 81 34.06 -38.10 33.81
C VAL A 81 34.31 -39.01 32.61
N LEU A 82 34.23 -38.44 31.40
CA LEU A 82 34.28 -39.23 30.17
C LEU A 82 35.67 -39.77 29.83
N ASP A 83 36.75 -39.05 30.15
CA ASP A 83 38.12 -39.49 29.90
C ASP A 83 38.43 -40.80 30.64
N HIS A 84 38.07 -40.86 31.93
CA HIS A 84 38.19 -42.08 32.72
C HIS A 84 37.26 -43.22 32.28
N VAL A 85 36.11 -42.90 31.67
CA VAL A 85 35.22 -43.93 31.08
C VAL A 85 35.85 -44.54 29.83
N ILE A 86 36.50 -43.72 29.00
CA ILE A 86 37.26 -44.16 27.82
C ILE A 86 38.42 -45.06 28.25
N GLU A 87 39.17 -44.66 29.27
CA GLU A 87 40.27 -45.45 29.83
C GLU A 87 39.81 -46.79 30.45
N ASP A 88 38.75 -46.77 31.26
CA ASP A 88 38.22 -47.95 31.97
C ASP A 88 37.69 -49.03 31.02
N LEU A 89 37.05 -48.60 29.93
CA LEU A 89 36.40 -49.49 28.97
C LEU A 89 37.26 -49.76 27.73
N GLY A 90 38.39 -49.05 27.56
CA GLY A 90 39.27 -49.16 26.40
C GLY A 90 38.57 -48.81 25.08
N LEU A 91 37.82 -47.70 25.07
CA LEU A 91 37.04 -47.28 23.90
C LEU A 91 37.92 -46.57 22.87
N ASP A 92 37.82 -46.95 21.59
CA ASP A 92 38.47 -46.25 20.47
C ASP A 92 37.64 -45.01 20.06
N THR A 93 37.50 -44.03 20.95
CA THR A 93 36.71 -42.80 20.75
C THR A 93 37.36 -41.59 21.43
N THR A 94 36.84 -40.39 21.18
CA THR A 94 37.27 -39.17 21.85
C THR A 94 36.25 -38.73 22.91
N VAL A 95 36.67 -37.89 23.86
CA VAL A 95 35.76 -37.31 24.87
C VAL A 95 34.60 -36.55 24.21
N ALA A 96 34.86 -35.82 23.13
CA ALA A 96 33.83 -35.08 22.39
C ALA A 96 32.82 -36.02 21.73
N ASP A 97 33.29 -37.08 21.06
CA ASP A 97 32.42 -38.05 20.40
C ASP A 97 31.60 -38.89 21.41
N LEU A 98 32.18 -39.19 22.57
CA LEU A 98 31.48 -39.89 23.64
C LEU A 98 30.43 -39.00 24.32
N ALA A 99 30.72 -37.70 24.49
CA ALA A 99 29.78 -36.73 25.04
C ALA A 99 28.48 -36.64 24.22
N GLU A 100 28.56 -36.74 22.90
CA GLU A 100 27.37 -36.76 22.02
C GLU A 100 26.47 -37.99 22.23
N ASN A 101 27.02 -39.08 22.77
CA ASN A 101 26.35 -40.36 22.95
C ASN A 101 25.92 -40.64 24.40
N VAL A 102 26.20 -39.71 25.31
CA VAL A 102 25.85 -39.80 26.73
C VAL A 102 24.98 -38.61 27.11
N SER A 103 23.89 -38.86 27.80
CA SER A 103 23.02 -37.78 28.29
C SER A 103 22.49 -38.09 29.68
N ALA A 104 22.09 -37.06 30.41
CA ALA A 104 21.46 -37.23 31.71
C ALA A 104 20.15 -36.45 31.79
N SER A 105 19.15 -37.08 32.40
CA SER A 105 17.84 -36.48 32.63
C SER A 105 17.34 -36.78 34.03
N SER A 106 16.54 -35.87 34.59
CA SER A 106 15.84 -36.10 35.86
C SER A 106 14.34 -35.98 35.62
N PRO A 107 13.53 -36.97 36.05
CA PRO A 107 12.09 -36.79 36.15
C PRO A 107 11.75 -35.61 37.10
N LEU A 108 10.68 -34.88 36.77
CA LEU A 108 10.25 -33.68 37.53
C LEU A 108 10.00 -34.03 39.01
N ASN A 109 10.51 -33.18 39.91
CA ASN A 109 10.38 -33.30 41.38
C ASN A 109 10.92 -34.61 41.96
N THR A 110 12.00 -35.17 41.38
CA THR A 110 12.65 -36.37 41.89
C THR A 110 14.13 -36.14 42.19
N SER A 111 14.69 -36.90 43.14
CA SER A 111 16.14 -36.94 43.40
C SER A 111 16.82 -38.07 42.60
N LEU A 112 16.27 -38.38 41.42
CA LEU A 112 16.74 -39.46 40.55
C LEU A 112 17.34 -38.88 39.28
N ILE A 113 18.54 -39.32 38.92
CA ILE A 113 19.22 -38.98 37.68
C ILE A 113 19.25 -40.25 36.82
N ASN A 114 18.68 -40.18 35.63
CA ASN A 114 18.81 -41.18 34.58
C ASN A 114 19.99 -40.80 33.70
N ILE A 115 20.98 -41.67 33.61
CA ILE A 115 22.14 -41.55 32.73
C ILE A 115 21.93 -42.50 31.57
N ASP A 116 21.81 -41.95 30.38
CA ASP A 116 21.55 -42.66 29.15
C ASP A 116 22.83 -42.71 28.32
N ALA A 117 23.18 -43.89 27.81
CA ALA A 117 24.24 -44.06 26.82
C ALA A 117 23.69 -44.74 25.57
N VAL A 118 24.10 -44.26 24.39
CA VAL A 118 23.68 -44.76 23.08
C VAL A 118 24.89 -45.32 22.35
N ASP A 119 24.80 -46.56 21.87
CA ASP A 119 25.86 -47.18 21.07
C ASP A 119 25.28 -48.14 20.02
N GLY A 120 26.06 -48.44 18.97
CA GLY A 120 25.71 -49.45 17.97
C GLY A 120 25.70 -50.88 18.52
N ASN A 121 26.33 -51.12 19.66
CA ASN A 121 26.38 -52.39 20.36
C ASN A 121 25.62 -52.31 21.71
N PRO A 122 24.60 -53.16 21.94
CA PRO A 122 23.76 -53.08 23.13
C PRO A 122 24.51 -53.42 24.43
N GLN A 123 25.56 -54.24 24.38
CA GLN A 123 26.38 -54.54 25.55
C GLN A 123 27.28 -53.35 25.93
N VAL A 124 27.86 -52.70 24.92
CA VAL A 124 28.73 -51.54 25.12
C VAL A 124 27.92 -50.35 25.65
N ALA A 125 26.72 -50.09 25.11
CA ALA A 125 25.82 -49.06 25.63
C ALA A 125 25.53 -49.23 27.14
N ALA A 126 25.26 -50.46 27.59
CA ALA A 126 25.01 -50.72 29.01
C ALA A 126 26.27 -50.53 29.86
N GLN A 127 27.44 -50.94 29.37
CA GLN A 127 28.72 -50.74 30.06
C GLN A 127 29.09 -49.26 30.18
N ILE A 128 28.87 -48.47 29.12
CA ILE A 128 29.09 -47.03 29.12
C ILE A 128 28.19 -46.36 30.15
N ALA A 129 26.87 -46.58 30.12
CA ALA A 129 25.93 -45.98 31.07
C ALA A 129 26.31 -46.29 32.54
N ASP A 130 26.68 -47.54 32.83
CA ASP A 130 27.09 -47.95 34.18
C ASP A 130 28.46 -47.37 34.59
N SER A 131 29.41 -47.25 33.65
CA SER A 131 30.72 -46.68 33.94
C SER A 131 30.65 -45.17 34.16
N VAL A 132 29.90 -44.46 33.30
CA VAL A 132 29.59 -43.03 33.47
C VAL A 132 28.95 -42.80 34.83
N ALA A 133 27.93 -43.59 35.21
CA ALA A 133 27.28 -43.42 36.50
C ALA A 133 28.21 -43.57 37.71
N ARG A 134 29.18 -44.51 37.64
CA ARG A 134 30.20 -44.70 38.69
C ARG A 134 31.16 -43.52 38.75
N ARG A 135 31.79 -43.16 37.62
CA ARG A 135 32.78 -42.08 37.56
C ARG A 135 32.17 -40.72 37.88
N PHE A 136 30.96 -40.47 37.39
CA PHE A 136 30.19 -39.29 37.74
C PHE A 136 29.91 -39.21 39.26
N SER A 137 29.53 -40.32 39.89
CA SER A 137 29.31 -40.36 41.35
C SER A 137 30.59 -40.04 42.13
N ASP A 138 31.75 -40.51 41.67
CA ASP A 138 33.05 -40.23 42.28
C ASP A 138 33.43 -38.75 42.16
N VAL A 139 33.31 -38.17 40.95
CA VAL A 139 33.63 -36.76 40.68
C VAL A 139 32.76 -35.81 41.50
N ILE A 140 31.45 -36.05 41.57
CA ILE A 140 30.55 -35.21 42.38
C ILE A 140 30.87 -35.31 43.88
N THR A 141 31.24 -36.52 44.36
CA THR A 141 31.63 -36.73 45.76
C THR A 141 32.93 -36.00 46.11
N GLU A 142 33.86 -35.90 45.17
CA GLU A 142 35.09 -35.12 45.34
C GLU A 142 34.82 -33.60 45.27
N PHE A 143 34.01 -33.17 44.32
CA PHE A 143 33.69 -31.75 44.11
C PHE A 143 32.93 -31.12 45.30
N GLU A 144 32.00 -31.85 45.92
CA GLU A 144 31.21 -31.38 47.06
C GLU A 144 31.95 -31.52 48.42
N ARG A 145 33.22 -31.94 48.42
CA ARG A 145 33.99 -32.12 49.65
C ARG A 145 34.39 -30.76 50.25
N PRO A 146 34.06 -30.47 51.52
CA PRO A 146 34.43 -29.19 52.15
C PRO A 146 35.94 -28.97 52.24
N ALA A 147 36.39 -27.72 52.04
CA ALA A 147 37.80 -27.32 52.05
C ALA A 147 38.52 -27.56 53.39
N GLU A 148 37.80 -27.60 54.50
CA GLU A 148 38.33 -27.90 55.84
C GLU A 148 38.57 -29.40 56.08
N GLY A 149 38.23 -30.26 55.12
CA GLY A 149 38.30 -31.71 55.25
C GLY A 149 37.07 -32.29 55.97
N GLY A 150 36.28 -33.08 55.25
CA GLY A 150 35.08 -33.75 55.77
C GLY A 150 34.53 -34.78 54.79
N ALA A 151 33.43 -35.45 55.15
CA ALA A 151 32.65 -36.26 54.21
C ALA A 151 31.78 -35.34 53.33
N SER A 152 31.56 -35.72 52.07
CA SER A 152 30.66 -34.96 51.18
C SER A 152 29.24 -34.92 51.78
N PRO A 153 28.58 -33.74 51.82
CA PRO A 153 27.20 -33.63 52.27
C PRO A 153 26.23 -34.33 51.32
N VAL A 154 26.65 -34.67 50.10
CA VAL A 154 25.84 -35.37 49.10
C VAL A 154 26.50 -36.69 48.70
N LYS A 155 25.69 -37.76 48.64
CA LYS A 155 26.09 -39.06 48.12
C LYS A 155 25.16 -39.48 46.99
N LEU A 156 25.78 -39.75 45.83
CA LEU A 156 25.13 -40.40 44.70
C LEU A 156 25.23 -41.92 44.89
N SER A 157 24.13 -42.64 44.65
CA SER A 157 24.09 -44.10 44.74
C SER A 157 23.34 -44.68 43.55
N VAL A 158 23.97 -45.62 42.84
CA VAL A 158 23.31 -46.33 41.73
C VAL A 158 22.15 -47.16 42.30
N VAL A 159 20.93 -46.82 41.90
CA VAL A 159 19.70 -47.54 42.30
C VAL A 159 19.40 -48.66 41.32
N ARG A 160 19.65 -48.43 40.03
CA ARG A 160 19.41 -49.40 38.98
C ARG A 160 20.54 -49.35 37.96
N ALA A 161 21.28 -50.45 37.85
CA ALA A 161 22.27 -50.64 36.80
C ALA A 161 21.62 -50.78 35.43
N ALA A 162 22.35 -50.43 34.38
CA ALA A 162 21.90 -50.57 33.00
C ALA A 162 21.63 -52.03 32.66
N VAL A 163 20.50 -52.26 32.00
CA VAL A 163 20.15 -53.57 31.43
C VAL A 163 20.43 -53.51 29.94
N VAL A 164 21.04 -54.56 29.40
CA VAL A 164 21.30 -54.69 27.96
C VAL A 164 19.96 -54.63 27.20
N PRO A 165 19.75 -53.63 26.32
CA PRO A 165 18.49 -53.48 25.59
C PRO A 165 18.27 -54.63 24.61
N LEU A 166 17.04 -55.16 24.56
CA LEU A 166 16.66 -56.32 23.75
C LEU A 166 16.33 -55.95 22.28
N GLY A 167 16.21 -54.67 21.97
CA GLY A 167 15.92 -54.16 20.65
C GLY A 167 16.45 -52.74 20.47
N PRO A 168 16.58 -52.27 19.22
CA PRO A 168 17.11 -50.94 18.93
C PRO A 168 16.13 -49.84 19.36
N ASP A 169 16.68 -48.74 19.83
CA ASP A 169 15.92 -47.52 20.15
C ASP A 169 15.64 -46.72 18.88
N SER A 170 16.63 -46.67 17.97
CA SER A 170 16.52 -46.07 16.64
C SER A 170 17.01 -47.04 15.56
N PRO A 171 16.38 -47.07 14.36
CA PRO A 171 15.25 -46.24 13.93
C PRO A 171 13.88 -46.78 14.37
N ASN A 172 12.99 -45.89 14.82
CA ASN A 172 11.63 -46.26 15.22
C ASN A 172 10.70 -46.39 14.01
N LEU A 173 10.49 -47.62 13.55
CA LEU A 173 9.69 -47.93 12.37
C LEU A 173 8.27 -47.36 12.43
N LYS A 174 7.63 -47.34 13.61
CA LYS A 174 6.26 -46.83 13.76
C LYS A 174 6.20 -45.31 13.58
N LEU A 175 7.15 -44.60 14.18
CA LEU A 175 7.25 -43.15 14.07
C LEU A 175 7.57 -42.71 12.64
N ASN A 176 8.55 -43.34 12.00
CA ASN A 176 8.95 -43.00 10.63
C ASN A 176 7.85 -43.29 9.61
N LEU A 177 7.06 -44.35 9.81
CA LEU A 177 5.88 -44.63 9.00
C LEU A 177 4.78 -43.59 9.19
N ALA A 178 4.54 -43.12 10.42
CA ALA A 178 3.57 -42.07 10.70
C ALA A 178 3.98 -40.74 10.05
N LEU A 179 5.26 -40.35 10.17
CA LEU A 179 5.82 -39.18 9.50
C LEU A 179 5.76 -39.29 7.98
N GLY A 180 6.09 -40.46 7.43
CA GLY A 180 5.98 -40.73 5.99
C GLY A 180 4.55 -40.66 5.46
N LEU A 181 3.56 -41.11 6.23
CA LEU A 181 2.13 -40.98 5.89
C LEU A 181 1.70 -39.50 5.84
N LEU A 182 2.05 -38.73 6.88
CA LEU A 182 1.71 -37.31 6.97
C LEU A 182 2.36 -36.51 5.84
N ALA A 183 3.66 -36.69 5.61
CA ALA A 183 4.38 -36.04 4.53
C ALA A 183 3.83 -36.45 3.15
N GLY A 184 3.52 -37.73 2.96
CA GLY A 184 2.95 -38.24 1.72
C GLY A 184 1.55 -37.71 1.41
N LEU A 185 0.72 -37.49 2.43
CA LEU A 185 -0.59 -36.86 2.29
C LEU A 185 -0.46 -35.36 1.97
N ALA A 186 0.43 -34.65 2.67
CA ALA A 186 0.68 -33.24 2.44
C ALA A 186 1.17 -32.97 1.01
N LEU A 187 2.17 -33.72 0.55
CA LEU A 187 2.69 -33.62 -0.82
C LEU A 187 1.65 -34.00 -1.87
N GLY A 188 0.86 -35.04 -1.60
CA GLY A 188 -0.24 -35.44 -2.49
C GLY A 188 -1.30 -34.36 -2.63
N LEU A 189 -1.70 -33.74 -1.51
CA LEU A 189 -2.69 -32.67 -1.49
C LEU A 189 -2.16 -31.40 -2.17
N GLY A 190 -0.90 -31.02 -1.89
CA GLY A 190 -0.25 -29.89 -2.55
C GLY A 190 -0.18 -30.05 -4.07
N PHE A 191 0.20 -31.23 -4.56
CA PHE A 191 0.18 -31.53 -6.00
C PHE A 191 -1.23 -31.44 -6.60
N ALA A 192 -2.25 -31.91 -5.88
CA ALA A 192 -3.64 -31.85 -6.34
C ALA A 192 -4.14 -30.40 -6.48
N VAL A 193 -3.80 -29.53 -5.53
CA VAL A 193 -4.11 -28.10 -5.60
C VAL A 193 -3.35 -27.42 -6.74
N LEU A 194 -2.04 -27.66 -6.85
CA LEU A 194 -1.21 -27.08 -7.91
C LEU A 194 -1.73 -27.43 -9.31
N ARG A 195 -2.12 -28.69 -9.53
CA ARG A 195 -2.70 -29.14 -10.80
C ARG A 195 -4.04 -28.44 -11.12
N GLU A 196 -4.85 -28.14 -10.12
CA GLU A 196 -6.14 -27.46 -10.32
C GLU A 196 -5.94 -25.98 -10.66
N VAL A 197 -5.02 -25.31 -9.96
CA VAL A 197 -4.72 -23.89 -10.19
C VAL A 197 -4.12 -23.65 -11.59
N LEU A 198 -3.39 -24.62 -12.14
CA LEU A 198 -2.80 -24.52 -13.48
C LEU A 198 -3.80 -24.82 -14.63
N ASP A 199 -5.05 -25.22 -14.36
CA ASP A 199 -6.07 -25.49 -15.39
C ASP A 199 -6.87 -24.23 -15.73
N THR A 200 -6.51 -23.55 -16.81
CA THR A 200 -7.09 -22.23 -17.19
C THR A 200 -8.20 -22.30 -18.25
N GLY A 201 -8.60 -23.49 -18.71
CA GLY A 201 -9.58 -23.66 -19.79
C GLY A 201 -11.04 -23.53 -19.31
N VAL A 202 -11.90 -22.89 -20.12
CA VAL A 202 -13.36 -22.84 -19.88
C VAL A 202 -14.00 -24.14 -20.36
N ARG A 203 -14.60 -24.92 -19.46
CA ARG A 203 -15.24 -26.21 -19.80
C ARG A 203 -16.65 -26.38 -19.22
N SER A 204 -17.01 -25.62 -18.20
CA SER A 204 -18.23 -25.78 -17.42
C SER A 204 -18.90 -24.45 -17.10
N ASP A 205 -20.13 -24.52 -16.57
CA ASP A 205 -20.89 -23.34 -16.17
C ASP A 205 -20.22 -22.59 -15.03
N ASP A 206 -19.63 -23.34 -14.10
CA ASP A 206 -18.83 -22.79 -12.99
C ASP A 206 -17.66 -21.95 -13.53
N ASP A 207 -17.02 -22.37 -14.63
CA ASP A 207 -15.90 -21.63 -15.23
C ASP A 207 -16.35 -20.31 -15.87
N VAL A 208 -17.61 -20.20 -16.30
CA VAL A 208 -18.18 -18.95 -16.82
C VAL A 208 -18.62 -18.04 -15.67
N ALA A 209 -19.25 -18.61 -14.65
CA ALA A 209 -19.69 -17.88 -13.45
C ALA A 209 -18.52 -17.32 -12.62
N GLU A 210 -17.36 -17.97 -12.64
CA GLU A 210 -16.14 -17.49 -11.97
C GLU A 210 -15.55 -16.25 -12.65
N VAL A 211 -15.81 -16.07 -13.94
CA VAL A 211 -15.15 -15.05 -14.78
C VAL A 211 -15.99 -13.80 -14.96
N GLY A 212 -17.32 -13.90 -14.80
CA GLY A 212 -18.22 -12.76 -14.90
C GLY A 212 -19.64 -13.08 -14.44
N THR A 213 -20.51 -12.09 -14.50
CA THR A 213 -21.93 -12.20 -14.07
C THR A 213 -22.84 -12.84 -15.11
N ALA A 214 -22.32 -13.09 -16.32
CA ALA A 214 -23.08 -13.67 -17.42
C ALA A 214 -23.42 -15.14 -17.16
N SER A 215 -24.71 -15.49 -17.31
CA SER A 215 -25.18 -16.87 -17.17
C SER A 215 -24.97 -17.67 -18.46
N VAL A 216 -24.76 -18.98 -18.33
CA VAL A 216 -24.74 -19.89 -19.49
C VAL A 216 -26.16 -20.15 -19.94
N VAL A 217 -26.49 -19.75 -21.16
CA VAL A 217 -27.85 -19.85 -21.73
C VAL A 217 -28.02 -21.06 -22.64
N ALA A 218 -26.94 -21.70 -23.09
CA ALA A 218 -27.02 -22.95 -23.85
C ALA A 218 -25.71 -23.74 -23.86
N HIS A 219 -25.83 -25.07 -23.98
CA HIS A 219 -24.73 -26.01 -24.26
C HIS A 219 -24.95 -26.63 -25.63
N ILE A 220 -24.07 -26.32 -26.58
CA ILE A 220 -24.11 -26.89 -27.92
C ILE A 220 -23.04 -27.99 -28.00
N PRO A 221 -23.45 -29.27 -28.12
CA PRO A 221 -22.51 -30.37 -28.10
C PRO A 221 -21.64 -30.39 -29.36
N ILE A 222 -20.38 -30.83 -29.21
CA ILE A 222 -19.50 -31.07 -30.35
C ILE A 222 -20.05 -32.21 -31.23
N SER A 223 -20.03 -32.03 -32.55
CA SER A 223 -20.26 -33.14 -33.47
C SER A 223 -18.93 -33.81 -33.79
N LEU A 224 -18.89 -35.13 -33.65
CA LEU A 224 -17.72 -35.95 -33.99
C LEU A 224 -17.71 -36.35 -35.48
N ASP A 225 -18.77 -36.04 -36.23
CA ASP A 225 -18.89 -36.32 -37.66
C ASP A 225 -18.39 -35.12 -38.48
N ALA A 226 -17.36 -35.35 -39.31
CA ALA A 226 -16.74 -34.32 -40.14
C ALA A 226 -17.69 -33.73 -41.21
N ASP A 227 -18.70 -34.49 -41.62
CA ASP A 227 -19.68 -34.11 -42.66
C ASP A 227 -20.99 -33.54 -42.08
N ALA A 228 -21.03 -33.22 -40.78
CA ALA A 228 -22.25 -32.72 -40.16
C ALA A 228 -22.72 -31.39 -40.79
N PRO A 229 -24.02 -31.27 -41.14
CA PRO A 229 -24.54 -30.06 -41.77
C PRO A 229 -24.36 -28.83 -40.87
N ARG A 230 -24.08 -27.68 -41.49
CA ARG A 230 -23.90 -26.41 -40.76
C ARG A 230 -25.26 -25.84 -40.31
N LEU A 231 -26.33 -26.06 -41.07
CA LEU A 231 -27.71 -25.69 -40.75
C LEU A 231 -28.46 -26.87 -40.12
N VAL A 232 -28.01 -27.29 -38.94
CA VAL A 232 -28.49 -28.48 -38.23
C VAL A 232 -30.00 -28.46 -37.98
N VAL A 233 -30.60 -27.30 -37.71
CA VAL A 233 -32.05 -27.18 -37.47
C VAL A 233 -32.86 -27.58 -38.70
N GLN A 234 -32.35 -27.30 -39.90
CA GLN A 234 -32.99 -27.63 -41.18
C GLN A 234 -32.63 -29.06 -41.66
N ASP A 235 -31.35 -29.38 -41.68
CA ASP A 235 -30.84 -30.61 -42.32
C ASP A 235 -30.92 -31.84 -41.40
N ALA A 236 -30.94 -31.64 -40.08
CA ALA A 236 -31.02 -32.70 -39.07
C ALA A 236 -31.90 -32.31 -37.86
N PRO A 237 -33.21 -32.03 -38.08
CA PRO A 237 -34.10 -31.43 -37.08
C PRO A 237 -34.31 -32.29 -35.82
N LEU A 238 -34.13 -33.62 -35.91
CA LEU A 238 -34.28 -34.55 -34.79
C LEU A 238 -32.97 -34.77 -34.00
N SER A 239 -31.89 -34.06 -34.33
CA SER A 239 -30.60 -34.21 -33.65
C SER A 239 -30.56 -33.48 -32.29
N GLY A 240 -29.73 -33.98 -31.36
CA GLY A 240 -29.50 -33.32 -30.08
C GLY A 240 -28.92 -31.90 -30.20
N ARG A 241 -28.21 -31.62 -31.30
CA ARG A 241 -27.71 -30.27 -31.63
C ARG A 241 -28.84 -29.33 -32.07
N ALA A 242 -29.80 -29.80 -32.87
CA ALA A 242 -31.00 -29.01 -33.20
C ALA A 242 -31.81 -28.69 -31.94
N GLU A 243 -31.93 -29.66 -31.02
CA GLU A 243 -32.62 -29.46 -29.75
C GLU A 243 -31.91 -28.44 -28.84
N ALA A 244 -30.57 -28.42 -28.83
CA ALA A 244 -29.79 -27.41 -28.11
C ALA A 244 -30.11 -25.98 -28.61
N TYR A 245 -30.29 -25.77 -29.92
CA TYR A 245 -30.71 -24.47 -30.47
C TYR A 245 -32.16 -24.12 -30.15
N ARG A 246 -33.08 -25.09 -30.07
CA ARG A 246 -34.46 -24.85 -29.60
C ARG A 246 -34.51 -24.47 -28.12
N ARG A 247 -33.64 -25.05 -27.30
CA ARG A 247 -33.45 -24.64 -25.89
C ARG A 247 -32.89 -23.24 -25.79
N LEU A 248 -31.84 -22.92 -26.56
CA LEU A 248 -31.29 -21.56 -26.63
C LEU A 248 -32.38 -20.54 -26.97
N ARG A 249 -33.18 -20.81 -28.01
CA ARG A 249 -34.35 -19.99 -28.36
C ARG A 249 -35.30 -19.78 -27.17
N THR A 250 -35.63 -20.86 -26.47
CA THR A 250 -36.57 -20.81 -25.33
C THR A 250 -35.99 -19.97 -24.19
N ASN A 251 -34.71 -20.14 -23.87
CA ASN A 251 -34.04 -19.37 -22.82
C ASN A 251 -33.96 -17.88 -23.18
N LEU A 252 -33.71 -17.54 -24.45
CA LEU A 252 -33.72 -16.16 -24.93
C LEU A 252 -35.12 -15.51 -24.89
N GLN A 253 -36.20 -16.28 -25.01
CA GLN A 253 -37.58 -15.75 -24.91
C GLN A 253 -37.94 -15.31 -23.47
N PHE A 254 -37.30 -15.88 -22.45
CA PHE A 254 -37.50 -15.49 -21.05
C PHE A 254 -36.66 -14.28 -20.63
N LEU A 255 -35.69 -13.87 -21.46
CA LEU A 255 -34.92 -12.65 -21.26
C LEU A 255 -35.71 -11.50 -21.90
N GLU A 256 -36.55 -10.80 -21.13
CA GLU A 256 -37.40 -9.71 -21.63
C GLU A 256 -36.56 -8.67 -22.42
N LEU A 257 -36.77 -8.66 -23.75
CA LEU A 257 -36.37 -7.58 -24.64
C LEU A 257 -37.47 -6.52 -24.57
N THR A 258 -37.12 -5.28 -24.19
CA THR A 258 -38.08 -4.17 -24.18
C THR A 258 -38.65 -3.95 -25.59
N ALA A 259 -39.90 -3.48 -25.67
CA ALA A 259 -40.64 -3.36 -26.94
C ALA A 259 -39.88 -2.58 -28.05
N ASN A 260 -38.95 -1.70 -27.66
CA ASN A 260 -38.19 -0.81 -28.56
C ASN A 260 -36.79 -1.33 -28.95
N LYS A 261 -36.34 -2.52 -28.52
CA LYS A 261 -35.01 -3.07 -28.88
C LYS A 261 -35.05 -4.59 -29.13
N ARG A 262 -35.57 -5.01 -30.28
CA ARG A 262 -35.72 -6.42 -30.73
C ARG A 262 -34.50 -7.01 -31.43
N SER A 263 -33.37 -6.33 -31.37
CA SER A 263 -32.11 -6.73 -32.04
C SER A 263 -31.15 -7.42 -31.08
N ILE A 264 -30.54 -8.53 -31.53
CA ILE A 264 -29.56 -9.31 -30.77
C ILE A 264 -28.29 -9.47 -31.59
N VAL A 265 -27.15 -9.10 -31.02
CA VAL A 265 -25.83 -9.34 -31.60
C VAL A 265 -25.31 -10.70 -31.14
N VAL A 266 -24.85 -11.52 -32.07
CA VAL A 266 -24.16 -12.77 -31.78
C VAL A 266 -22.68 -12.59 -32.10
N THR A 267 -21.82 -12.78 -31.10
CA THR A 267 -20.36 -12.63 -31.22
C THR A 267 -19.61 -13.73 -30.47
N SER A 268 -18.28 -13.72 -30.50
CA SER A 268 -17.42 -14.64 -29.74
C SER A 268 -16.17 -13.93 -29.23
N SER A 269 -15.42 -14.54 -28.31
CA SER A 269 -14.16 -13.97 -27.82
C SER A 269 -13.06 -14.02 -28.91
N LEU A 270 -12.92 -15.16 -29.56
CA LEU A 270 -11.90 -15.49 -30.56
C LEU A 270 -12.54 -15.95 -31.89
N PRO A 271 -11.77 -15.92 -33.00
CA PRO A 271 -12.19 -16.53 -34.25
C PRO A 271 -12.40 -18.05 -34.13
N GLY A 272 -13.41 -18.59 -34.82
CA GLY A 272 -13.61 -20.04 -34.95
C GLY A 272 -14.44 -20.71 -33.85
N GLU A 273 -15.00 -19.94 -32.92
CA GLU A 273 -15.82 -20.46 -31.81
C GLU A 273 -17.24 -20.87 -32.20
N GLY A 274 -17.70 -20.53 -33.40
CA GLY A 274 -18.99 -20.95 -33.93
C GLY A 274 -20.12 -19.93 -33.83
N LYS A 275 -19.79 -18.63 -33.73
CA LYS A 275 -20.73 -17.49 -33.77
C LYS A 275 -21.73 -17.58 -34.94
N SER A 276 -21.25 -17.59 -36.19
CA SER A 276 -22.08 -17.61 -37.40
C SER A 276 -22.96 -18.86 -37.52
N THR A 277 -22.45 -20.01 -37.06
CA THR A 277 -23.24 -21.26 -37.02
C THR A 277 -24.35 -21.15 -35.99
N THR A 278 -24.08 -20.53 -34.84
CA THR A 278 -25.06 -20.28 -33.79
C THR A 278 -26.10 -19.26 -34.24
N SER A 279 -25.69 -18.15 -34.87
CA SER A 279 -26.57 -17.13 -35.44
C SER A 279 -27.57 -17.73 -36.44
N ALA A 280 -27.07 -18.51 -37.41
CA ALA A 280 -27.90 -19.12 -38.44
C ALA A 280 -28.91 -20.14 -37.89
N ASN A 281 -28.48 -21.04 -36.99
CA ASN A 281 -29.38 -22.06 -36.42
C ASN A 281 -30.37 -21.45 -35.42
N LEU A 282 -29.99 -20.41 -34.68
CA LEU A 282 -30.90 -19.68 -33.80
C LEU A 282 -31.99 -18.97 -34.62
N ALA A 283 -31.63 -18.33 -35.74
CA ALA A 283 -32.59 -17.70 -36.64
C ALA A 283 -33.62 -18.70 -37.19
N LEU A 284 -33.15 -19.86 -37.65
CA LEU A 284 -34.03 -20.96 -38.09
C LEU A 284 -34.96 -21.44 -36.96
N ALA A 285 -34.43 -21.64 -35.75
CA ALA A 285 -35.24 -22.09 -34.62
C ALA A 285 -36.32 -21.07 -34.21
N LEU A 286 -36.04 -19.77 -34.33
CA LEU A 286 -36.99 -18.69 -34.10
C LEU A 286 -38.06 -18.63 -35.20
N ALA A 287 -37.68 -18.77 -36.47
CA ALA A 287 -38.60 -18.81 -37.59
C ALA A 287 -39.55 -20.02 -37.51
N ASP A 288 -39.03 -21.20 -37.16
CA ASP A 288 -39.82 -22.42 -36.90
C ASP A 288 -40.85 -22.22 -35.76
N ALA A 289 -40.58 -21.31 -34.82
CA ALA A 289 -41.49 -20.95 -33.74
C ALA A 289 -42.60 -19.97 -34.19
N GLY A 290 -42.64 -19.60 -35.47
CA GLY A 290 -43.62 -18.68 -36.04
C GLY A 290 -43.27 -17.20 -35.89
N LYS A 291 -42.03 -16.85 -35.51
CA LYS A 291 -41.57 -15.45 -35.48
C LYS A 291 -41.12 -15.00 -36.87
N SER A 292 -41.38 -13.74 -37.20
CA SER A 292 -40.74 -13.08 -38.33
C SER A 292 -39.31 -12.69 -37.95
N VAL A 293 -38.31 -13.20 -38.67
CA VAL A 293 -36.89 -13.05 -38.30
C VAL A 293 -36.11 -12.50 -39.47
N VAL A 294 -35.24 -11.52 -39.20
CA VAL A 294 -34.19 -11.11 -40.13
C VAL A 294 -32.82 -11.49 -39.57
N LEU A 295 -32.00 -12.13 -40.39
CA LEU A 295 -30.59 -12.42 -40.08
C LEU A 295 -29.70 -11.50 -40.91
N VAL A 296 -28.94 -10.65 -40.23
CA VAL A 296 -28.03 -9.67 -40.82
C VAL A 296 -26.60 -10.17 -40.65
N ASP A 297 -25.85 -10.30 -41.76
CA ASP A 297 -24.41 -10.60 -41.74
C ASP A 297 -23.63 -9.29 -41.52
N ALA A 298 -23.40 -8.94 -40.25
CA ALA A 298 -22.64 -7.75 -39.85
C ALA A 298 -21.14 -8.06 -39.63
N ASP A 299 -20.67 -9.28 -39.95
CA ASP A 299 -19.24 -9.59 -40.04
C ASP A 299 -18.71 -9.15 -41.41
N LEU A 300 -18.59 -7.83 -41.55
CA LEU A 300 -18.09 -7.18 -42.77
C LEU A 300 -16.62 -7.51 -43.07
N ARG A 301 -15.91 -8.21 -42.17
CA ARG A 301 -14.51 -8.62 -42.37
C ARG A 301 -14.39 -10.01 -42.95
N ARG A 302 -15.21 -10.95 -42.47
CA ARG A 302 -15.23 -12.35 -42.91
C ARG A 302 -16.67 -12.87 -43.03
N PRO A 303 -17.46 -12.33 -43.98
CA PRO A 303 -18.86 -12.70 -44.12
C PRO A 303 -19.01 -14.18 -44.42
N ALA A 304 -20.00 -14.82 -43.79
CA ALA A 304 -20.16 -16.27 -43.82
C ALA A 304 -21.59 -16.73 -44.10
N ILE A 305 -22.58 -15.86 -43.89
CA ILE A 305 -24.01 -16.22 -43.94
C ILE A 305 -24.44 -16.57 -45.36
N ALA A 306 -24.07 -15.78 -46.37
CA ALA A 306 -24.42 -16.05 -47.77
C ALA A 306 -24.02 -17.47 -48.21
N ARG A 307 -22.80 -17.90 -47.84
CA ARG A 307 -22.30 -19.25 -48.10
C ARG A 307 -23.03 -20.34 -47.32
N TYR A 308 -23.46 -20.05 -46.09
CA TYR A 308 -24.18 -21.04 -45.26
C TYR A 308 -25.56 -21.36 -45.83
N PHE A 309 -26.24 -20.35 -46.36
CA PHE A 309 -27.57 -20.48 -46.94
C PHE A 309 -27.54 -20.72 -48.46
N GLY A 310 -26.38 -20.58 -49.12
CA GLY A 310 -26.26 -20.80 -50.56
C GLY A 310 -26.98 -19.73 -51.41
N ILE A 311 -26.96 -18.48 -50.93
CA ILE A 311 -27.61 -17.32 -51.54
C ILE A 311 -26.60 -16.33 -52.13
N GLU A 312 -27.07 -15.37 -52.91
CA GLU A 312 -26.23 -14.31 -53.50
C GLU A 312 -25.73 -13.35 -52.41
N GLY A 313 -24.45 -12.96 -52.48
CA GLY A 313 -23.78 -12.18 -51.43
C GLY A 313 -23.16 -10.87 -51.90
N ALA A 314 -23.20 -10.55 -53.20
CA ALA A 314 -22.54 -9.37 -53.76
C ALA A 314 -23.14 -8.04 -53.28
N VAL A 315 -24.45 -7.99 -53.04
CA VAL A 315 -25.18 -6.80 -52.59
C VAL A 315 -25.82 -7.11 -51.24
N GLY A 316 -25.78 -6.16 -50.30
CA GLY A 316 -26.27 -6.39 -48.94
C GLY A 316 -26.17 -5.16 -48.04
N LEU A 317 -25.82 -5.40 -46.77
CA LEU A 317 -25.72 -4.40 -45.71
C LEU A 317 -24.86 -3.20 -46.12
N THR A 318 -23.68 -3.43 -46.71
CA THR A 318 -22.81 -2.33 -47.13
C THR A 318 -23.45 -1.44 -48.18
N THR A 319 -24.11 -2.03 -49.18
CA THR A 319 -24.83 -1.30 -50.25
C THR A 319 -25.95 -0.41 -49.70
N VAL A 320 -26.67 -0.89 -48.68
CA VAL A 320 -27.74 -0.11 -48.03
C VAL A 320 -27.14 1.04 -47.21
N LEU A 321 -26.06 0.79 -46.46
CA LEU A 321 -25.45 1.81 -45.60
C LEU A 321 -24.82 2.97 -46.38
N ILE A 322 -24.36 2.73 -47.61
CA ILE A 322 -23.84 3.78 -48.52
C ILE A 322 -24.94 4.43 -49.38
N GLY A 323 -26.19 3.96 -49.30
CA GLY A 323 -27.34 4.53 -50.00
C GLY A 323 -27.46 4.16 -51.48
N GLU A 324 -26.81 3.08 -51.91
CA GLU A 324 -26.85 2.61 -53.32
C GLU A 324 -28.09 1.74 -53.63
N ALA A 325 -28.76 1.21 -52.60
CA ALA A 325 -29.98 0.42 -52.72
C ALA A 325 -30.89 0.64 -51.51
N GLU A 326 -32.20 0.46 -51.70
CA GLU A 326 -33.15 0.41 -50.59
C GLU A 326 -33.15 -0.99 -49.96
N ILE A 327 -33.57 -1.09 -48.71
CA ILE A 327 -33.54 -2.36 -47.96
C ILE A 327 -34.37 -3.46 -48.63
N ASP A 328 -35.49 -3.09 -49.28
CA ASP A 328 -36.40 -4.01 -49.95
C ASP A 328 -35.80 -4.62 -51.23
N ASP A 329 -34.80 -3.96 -51.81
CA ASP A 329 -34.09 -4.47 -53.00
C ASP A 329 -33.08 -5.57 -52.66
N VAL A 330 -32.64 -5.63 -51.39
CA VAL A 330 -31.52 -6.49 -50.97
C VAL A 330 -31.90 -7.56 -49.94
N LEU A 331 -33.08 -7.46 -49.32
CA LEU A 331 -33.59 -8.47 -48.40
C LEU A 331 -33.99 -9.75 -49.15
N GLN A 332 -33.34 -10.86 -48.81
CA GLN A 332 -33.58 -12.15 -49.47
C GLN A 332 -34.46 -13.07 -48.59
N PRO A 333 -35.65 -13.48 -49.06
CA PRO A 333 -36.49 -14.42 -48.30
C PRO A 333 -35.88 -15.82 -48.29
N TRP A 334 -35.98 -16.49 -47.14
CA TRP A 334 -35.51 -17.85 -46.94
C TRP A 334 -36.65 -18.79 -46.52
N GLY A 335 -36.72 -19.98 -47.12
CA GLY A 335 -37.72 -21.00 -46.79
C GLY A 335 -39.15 -20.58 -47.12
N ASP A 336 -40.02 -20.54 -46.09
CA ASP A 336 -41.44 -20.20 -46.21
C ASP A 336 -41.73 -18.68 -46.15
N GLY A 337 -40.67 -17.86 -46.16
CA GLY A 337 -40.75 -16.40 -46.15
C GLY A 337 -40.83 -15.78 -44.76
N ARG A 338 -40.87 -16.57 -43.68
CA ARG A 338 -40.83 -16.03 -42.30
C ARG A 338 -39.44 -15.60 -41.84
N MET A 339 -38.41 -16.06 -42.55
CA MET A 339 -37.03 -15.62 -42.35
C MET A 339 -36.56 -14.84 -43.57
N GLN A 340 -35.93 -13.70 -43.36
CA GLN A 340 -35.23 -12.94 -44.39
C GLN A 340 -33.76 -12.78 -44.01
N ILE A 341 -32.90 -12.66 -45.01
CA ILE A 341 -31.46 -12.56 -44.84
C ILE A 341 -30.98 -11.28 -45.52
N LEU A 342 -30.26 -10.45 -44.74
CA LEU A 342 -29.48 -9.34 -45.25
C LEU A 342 -28.00 -9.75 -45.20
N THR A 343 -27.44 -10.05 -46.36
CA THR A 343 -26.01 -10.41 -46.49
C THR A 343 -25.12 -9.20 -46.23
N ALA A 344 -23.81 -9.40 -46.09
CA ALA A 344 -22.89 -8.30 -45.83
C ALA A 344 -22.74 -7.35 -47.03
N GLY A 345 -22.76 -7.88 -48.26
CA GLY A 345 -22.36 -7.16 -49.47
C GLY A 345 -20.84 -7.18 -49.68
N GLU A 346 -20.33 -6.28 -50.52
CA GLU A 346 -18.88 -6.11 -50.69
C GLU A 346 -18.21 -5.66 -49.40
N VAL A 347 -17.03 -6.22 -49.11
CA VAL A 347 -16.24 -5.90 -47.90
C VAL A 347 -15.71 -4.47 -48.00
N PRO A 348 -16.09 -3.57 -47.08
CA PRO A 348 -15.70 -2.17 -47.15
C PRO A 348 -14.30 -1.97 -46.55
N PRO A 349 -13.58 -0.89 -46.92
CA PRO A 349 -12.28 -0.57 -46.33
C PRO A 349 -12.37 -0.13 -44.86
N ASN A 350 -13.55 0.34 -44.41
CA ASN A 350 -13.81 0.91 -43.08
C ASN A 350 -15.03 0.27 -42.37
N PRO A 351 -14.98 -1.03 -41.98
CA PRO A 351 -16.12 -1.74 -41.40
C PRO A 351 -16.68 -1.15 -40.09
N SER A 352 -15.79 -0.75 -39.17
CA SER A 352 -16.20 -0.33 -37.82
C SER A 352 -16.95 1.00 -37.85
N GLU A 353 -16.50 1.93 -38.70
CA GLU A 353 -17.12 3.24 -38.92
C GLU A 353 -18.51 3.10 -39.53
N MET A 354 -18.68 2.16 -40.47
CA MET A 354 -19.98 1.90 -41.08
C MET A 354 -20.98 1.33 -40.06
N LEU A 355 -20.55 0.38 -39.22
CA LEU A 355 -21.41 -0.23 -38.21
C LEU A 355 -21.77 0.73 -37.05
N GLY A 356 -20.92 1.72 -36.79
CA GLY A 356 -21.18 2.79 -35.81
C GLY A 356 -21.95 4.00 -36.37
N SER A 357 -22.33 4.00 -37.65
CA SER A 357 -22.94 5.15 -38.32
C SER A 357 -24.42 5.37 -37.95
N GLU A 358 -24.91 6.59 -38.17
CA GLU A 358 -26.34 6.91 -38.07
C GLU A 358 -27.18 6.12 -39.08
N SER A 359 -26.64 5.82 -40.27
CA SER A 359 -27.31 4.97 -41.26
C SER A 359 -27.56 3.56 -40.72
N MET A 360 -26.61 2.98 -39.99
CA MET A 360 -26.81 1.67 -39.35
C MET A 360 -27.86 1.73 -38.25
N SER A 361 -27.89 2.82 -37.48
CA SER A 361 -28.91 3.01 -36.44
C SER A 361 -30.32 3.08 -37.03
N ARG A 362 -30.52 3.88 -38.08
CA ARG A 362 -31.80 3.97 -38.81
C ARG A 362 -32.22 2.64 -39.42
N LEU A 363 -31.27 1.90 -40.01
CA LEU A 363 -31.53 0.58 -40.57
C LEU A 363 -32.00 -0.41 -39.49
N LEU A 364 -31.39 -0.38 -38.29
CA LEU A 364 -31.80 -1.24 -37.18
C LEU A 364 -33.19 -0.91 -36.66
N GLU A 365 -33.56 0.38 -36.62
CA GLU A 365 -34.91 0.83 -36.29
C GLU A 365 -35.93 0.33 -37.31
N GLU A 366 -35.67 0.52 -38.61
CA GLU A 366 -36.54 0.04 -39.69
C GLU A 366 -36.72 -1.48 -39.66
N LEU A 367 -35.64 -2.24 -39.43
CA LEU A 367 -35.71 -3.68 -39.27
C LEU A 367 -36.50 -4.10 -38.01
N ALA A 368 -36.35 -3.38 -36.91
CA ALA A 368 -37.07 -3.68 -35.67
C ALA A 368 -38.58 -3.40 -35.76
N GLU A 369 -39.01 -2.48 -36.63
CA GLU A 369 -40.43 -2.23 -36.93
C GLU A 369 -41.05 -3.34 -37.78
N ARG A 370 -40.26 -3.94 -38.69
CA ARG A 370 -40.73 -4.94 -39.66
C ARG A 370 -40.70 -6.38 -39.17
N PHE A 371 -39.76 -6.70 -38.28
CA PHE A 371 -39.52 -8.07 -37.82
C PHE A 371 -39.72 -8.22 -36.31
N ASP A 372 -40.14 -9.41 -35.88
CA ASP A 372 -40.24 -9.75 -34.46
C ASP A 372 -38.85 -9.87 -33.83
N VAL A 373 -37.84 -10.33 -34.59
CA VAL A 373 -36.46 -10.49 -34.12
C VAL A 373 -35.45 -10.12 -35.22
N VAL A 374 -34.47 -9.29 -34.86
CA VAL A 374 -33.32 -8.93 -35.70
C VAL A 374 -32.07 -9.59 -35.13
N LEU A 375 -31.46 -10.55 -35.84
CA LEU A 375 -30.22 -11.20 -35.42
C LEU A 375 -29.05 -10.67 -36.23
N LEU A 376 -27.98 -10.22 -35.56
CA LEU A 376 -26.76 -9.75 -36.20
C LEU A 376 -25.62 -10.74 -35.94
N ASP A 377 -25.07 -11.34 -37.00
CA ASP A 377 -23.80 -12.06 -36.91
C ASP A 377 -22.65 -11.05 -36.96
N SER A 378 -21.73 -11.07 -36.00
CA SER A 378 -20.70 -10.02 -35.85
C SER A 378 -19.32 -10.62 -35.57
N PRO A 379 -18.21 -9.93 -35.90
CA PRO A 379 -16.86 -10.47 -35.73
C PRO A 379 -16.49 -10.69 -34.25
N PRO A 380 -15.46 -11.49 -33.94
CA PRO A 380 -15.06 -11.75 -32.55
C PRO A 380 -14.52 -10.48 -31.87
N LEU A 381 -14.72 -10.39 -30.55
CA LEU A 381 -14.43 -9.20 -29.74
C LEU A 381 -12.94 -8.93 -29.49
N LEU A 382 -12.11 -9.97 -29.32
CA LEU A 382 -10.71 -9.75 -28.97
C LEU A 382 -9.86 -9.22 -30.14
N PRO A 383 -10.07 -9.66 -31.39
CA PRO A 383 -9.32 -9.09 -32.51
C PRO A 383 -9.79 -7.70 -32.94
N VAL A 384 -11.08 -7.35 -32.78
CA VAL A 384 -11.69 -6.11 -33.31
C VAL A 384 -12.91 -5.67 -32.47
N THR A 385 -13.27 -4.39 -32.55
CA THR A 385 -14.30 -3.78 -31.69
C THR A 385 -15.71 -3.75 -32.28
N ASP A 386 -15.90 -4.19 -33.52
CA ASP A 386 -17.15 -4.00 -34.29
C ASP A 386 -18.39 -4.55 -33.55
N ALA A 387 -18.28 -5.71 -32.90
CA ALA A 387 -19.38 -6.33 -32.15
C ALA A 387 -19.72 -5.56 -30.86
N ALA A 388 -18.74 -4.90 -30.23
CA ALA A 388 -18.98 -4.05 -29.06
C ALA A 388 -19.77 -2.79 -29.45
N VAL A 389 -19.44 -2.18 -30.60
CA VAL A 389 -20.16 -1.03 -31.16
C VAL A 389 -21.63 -1.38 -31.43
N LEU A 390 -21.89 -2.50 -32.10
CA LEU A 390 -23.25 -3.00 -32.34
C LEU A 390 -23.97 -3.39 -31.04
N GLY A 391 -23.26 -3.92 -30.05
CA GLY A 391 -23.83 -4.30 -28.75
C GLY A 391 -24.48 -3.14 -28.00
N ARG A 392 -23.97 -1.91 -28.19
CA ARG A 392 -24.51 -0.70 -27.56
C ARG A 392 -25.83 -0.22 -28.19
N SER A 393 -25.97 -0.35 -29.51
CA SER A 393 -27.15 0.11 -30.25
C SER A 393 -28.26 -0.94 -30.35
N THR A 394 -28.05 -2.15 -29.83
CA THR A 394 -29.00 -3.28 -29.91
C THR A 394 -29.62 -3.63 -28.55
N GLY A 395 -30.55 -4.60 -28.53
CA GLY A 395 -31.23 -5.07 -27.33
C GLY A 395 -30.37 -5.95 -26.41
N GLY A 396 -29.29 -6.52 -26.95
CA GLY A 396 -28.26 -7.20 -26.17
C GLY A 396 -27.36 -8.12 -27.00
N VAL A 397 -26.36 -8.69 -26.33
CA VAL A 397 -25.30 -9.50 -26.94
C VAL A 397 -25.34 -10.93 -26.40
N LEU A 398 -25.39 -11.90 -27.31
CA LEU A 398 -25.18 -13.32 -27.04
C LEU A 398 -23.73 -13.67 -27.37
N LEU A 399 -22.94 -14.04 -26.35
CA LEU A 399 -21.53 -14.40 -26.51
C LEU A 399 -21.38 -15.91 -26.70
N VAL A 400 -20.74 -16.36 -27.78
CA VAL A 400 -20.45 -17.77 -28.04
C VAL A 400 -19.02 -18.08 -27.59
N ALA A 401 -18.88 -19.03 -26.66
CA ALA A 401 -17.58 -19.46 -26.13
C ALA A 401 -17.35 -20.97 -26.38
N SER A 402 -16.23 -21.35 -26.97
CA SER A 402 -15.91 -22.74 -27.30
C SER A 402 -15.24 -23.46 -26.13
N ALA A 403 -15.92 -24.46 -25.58
CA ALA A 403 -15.43 -25.29 -24.49
C ALA A 403 -14.10 -25.97 -24.87
N GLY A 404 -13.10 -25.82 -24.01
CA GLY A 404 -11.76 -26.40 -24.18
C GLY A 404 -10.85 -25.69 -25.20
N LEU A 405 -11.31 -24.63 -25.87
CA LEU A 405 -10.48 -23.78 -26.74
C LEU A 405 -10.19 -22.42 -26.09
N VAL A 406 -11.17 -21.85 -25.37
CA VAL A 406 -11.03 -20.55 -24.70
C VAL A 406 -10.52 -20.70 -23.27
N HIS A 407 -9.60 -19.81 -22.89
CA HIS A 407 -9.14 -19.68 -21.52
C HIS A 407 -9.97 -18.67 -20.73
N LYS A 408 -10.07 -18.86 -19.41
CA LYS A 408 -10.83 -17.99 -18.49
C LYS A 408 -10.46 -16.51 -18.66
N ALA A 409 -9.17 -16.19 -18.79
CA ALA A 409 -8.70 -14.83 -19.03
C ALA A 409 -9.26 -14.20 -20.32
N GLN A 410 -9.28 -14.96 -21.42
CA GLN A 410 -9.78 -14.47 -22.71
C GLN A 410 -11.29 -14.22 -22.68
N LEU A 411 -12.05 -15.10 -22.00
CA LEU A 411 -13.47 -14.91 -21.77
C LEU A 411 -13.72 -13.66 -20.90
N LYS A 412 -12.90 -13.45 -19.86
CA LYS A 412 -12.96 -12.26 -18.99
C LYS A 412 -12.78 -10.98 -19.79
N THR A 413 -11.74 -10.93 -20.62
CA THR A 413 -11.44 -9.75 -21.45
C THR A 413 -12.57 -9.47 -22.44
N ALA A 414 -13.17 -10.51 -23.04
CA ALA A 414 -14.29 -10.33 -23.96
C ALA A 414 -15.56 -9.80 -23.26
N LEU A 415 -15.92 -10.35 -22.10
CA LEU A 415 -17.03 -9.86 -21.29
C LEU A 415 -16.80 -8.41 -20.83
N GLY A 416 -15.59 -8.11 -20.32
CA GLY A 416 -15.21 -6.75 -19.93
C GLY A 416 -15.26 -5.75 -21.09
N SER A 417 -14.93 -6.17 -22.31
CA SER A 417 -15.03 -5.31 -23.51
C SER A 417 -16.47 -4.91 -23.83
N LEU A 418 -17.45 -5.81 -23.56
CA LEU A 418 -18.88 -5.52 -23.71
C LEU A 418 -19.40 -4.64 -22.57
N GLU A 419 -18.96 -4.89 -21.34
CA GLU A 419 -19.31 -4.09 -20.16
C GLU A 419 -18.79 -2.65 -20.29
N ALA A 420 -17.56 -2.47 -20.78
CA ALA A 420 -16.93 -1.16 -20.96
C ALA A 420 -17.71 -0.23 -21.92
N VAL A 421 -18.39 -0.78 -22.93
CA VAL A 421 -19.24 -0.01 -23.87
C VAL A 421 -20.71 0.07 -23.43
N GLY A 422 -21.05 -0.50 -22.27
CA GLY A 422 -22.41 -0.53 -21.74
C GLY A 422 -23.36 -1.46 -22.52
N ALA A 423 -22.85 -2.48 -23.20
CA ALA A 423 -23.68 -3.44 -23.91
C ALA A 423 -24.35 -4.42 -22.94
N ARG A 424 -25.65 -4.69 -23.13
CA ARG A 424 -26.39 -5.67 -22.31
C ARG A 424 -26.01 -7.09 -22.71
N ILE A 425 -25.35 -7.83 -21.84
CA ILE A 425 -24.99 -9.23 -22.09
C ILE A 425 -26.20 -10.13 -21.77
N LEU A 426 -26.74 -10.81 -22.79
CA LEU A 426 -27.88 -11.72 -22.64
C LEU A 426 -27.45 -13.06 -22.01
N GLY A 427 -26.21 -13.48 -22.25
CA GLY A 427 -25.63 -14.70 -21.69
C GLY A 427 -24.56 -15.30 -22.60
N VAL A 428 -24.01 -16.43 -22.15
CA VAL A 428 -22.96 -17.18 -22.85
C VAL A 428 -23.52 -18.48 -23.41
N ALA A 429 -23.33 -18.74 -24.71
CA ALA A 429 -23.60 -20.03 -25.33
C ALA A 429 -22.28 -20.83 -25.40
N LEU A 430 -22.17 -21.87 -24.57
CA LEU A 430 -21.02 -22.78 -24.58
C LEU A 430 -21.14 -23.73 -25.77
N ASN A 431 -20.24 -23.59 -26.74
CA ASN A 431 -20.17 -24.43 -27.93
C ASN A 431 -19.08 -25.50 -27.80
N ARG A 432 -19.21 -26.59 -28.57
CA ARG A 432 -18.31 -27.75 -28.58
C ARG A 432 -18.18 -28.45 -27.22
N VAL A 433 -19.24 -28.43 -26.41
CA VAL A 433 -19.27 -29.14 -25.13
C VAL A 433 -19.14 -30.65 -25.41
N GLN A 434 -18.20 -31.31 -24.75
CA GLN A 434 -18.06 -32.76 -24.86
C GLN A 434 -19.24 -33.41 -24.14
N GLY A 435 -19.98 -34.30 -24.82
CA GLY A 435 -21.06 -35.04 -24.19
C GLY A 435 -20.52 -35.89 -23.05
N THR A 436 -20.96 -35.63 -21.82
CA THR A 436 -20.74 -36.52 -20.70
C THR A 436 -21.45 -37.85 -20.98
N LYS A 437 -20.75 -38.97 -20.72
CA LYS A 437 -21.35 -40.31 -20.73
C LYS A 437 -22.36 -40.53 -19.60
N ASP A 438 -22.58 -39.53 -18.74
CA ASP A 438 -23.63 -39.49 -17.72
C ASP A 438 -24.75 -38.55 -18.17
N GLY A 439 -25.66 -39.08 -18.99
CA GLY A 439 -26.99 -38.51 -19.16
C GLY A 439 -27.81 -38.79 -17.91
N GLY A 440 -27.90 -37.82 -17.02
CA GLY A 440 -28.72 -37.96 -15.83
C GLY A 440 -28.60 -36.77 -14.91
N TYR A 441 -29.18 -35.63 -15.29
CA TYR A 441 -29.86 -34.67 -14.41
C TYR A 441 -30.60 -33.69 -15.32
N TYR A 442 -31.89 -33.47 -15.06
CA TYR A 442 -32.91 -32.76 -15.88
C TYR A 442 -33.55 -33.53 -17.06
N TYR A 443 -34.13 -34.70 -16.76
CA TYR A 443 -35.40 -35.12 -17.36
C TYR A 443 -36.22 -35.83 -16.27
N GLY A 444 -36.93 -35.03 -15.47
CA GLY A 444 -37.95 -35.48 -14.54
C GLY A 444 -39.20 -34.65 -14.80
N GLU A 445 -40.34 -35.33 -14.94
CA GLU A 445 -41.69 -34.76 -15.06
C GLU A 445 -42.09 -34.14 -16.40
N TYR A 446 -42.56 -35.00 -17.32
CA TYR A 446 -43.93 -34.96 -17.86
C TYR A 446 -44.17 -36.25 -18.65
N ARG A 447 -44.54 -37.31 -17.93
CA ARG A 447 -45.25 -38.46 -18.51
C ARG A 447 -46.60 -38.54 -17.81
N GLN A 448 -47.54 -37.70 -18.23
CA GLN A 448 -48.94 -37.87 -17.84
C GLN A 448 -49.52 -39.09 -18.54
N GLN A 449 -50.11 -39.97 -17.73
CA GLN A 449 -51.04 -41.00 -18.11
C GLN A 449 -52.27 -40.40 -18.82
N HIS A 450 -52.59 -40.92 -19.99
CA HIS A 450 -53.91 -41.46 -20.34
C HIS A 450 -53.58 -42.85 -20.92
N GLY A 451 -54.04 -43.97 -20.40
CA GLY A 451 -55.37 -44.30 -19.93
C GLY A 451 -55.82 -45.45 -20.83
N ASP A 452 -55.65 -46.70 -20.37
CA ASP A 452 -56.64 -47.76 -20.55
C ASP A 452 -56.26 -49.05 -19.80
N GLU A 453 -57.30 -49.67 -19.28
CA GLU A 453 -57.38 -50.69 -18.24
C GLU A 453 -56.77 -52.06 -18.57
N PRO A 454 -56.53 -52.89 -17.52
CA PRO A 454 -56.02 -54.25 -17.65
C PRO A 454 -57.15 -55.29 -17.62
N GLN A 455 -57.16 -56.25 -18.56
CA GLN A 455 -57.84 -57.54 -18.37
C GLN A 455 -57.05 -58.72 -18.94
N THR A 456 -56.55 -59.51 -17.99
CA THR A 456 -56.62 -60.98 -17.89
C THR A 456 -56.38 -61.89 -19.11
N SER A 457 -55.60 -62.93 -18.77
CA SER A 457 -55.80 -64.34 -19.16
C SER A 457 -54.97 -64.86 -20.32
N GLY A 458 -54.19 -65.88 -20.01
CA GLY A 458 -54.41 -67.14 -20.71
C GLY A 458 -53.28 -67.63 -21.59
N ALA A 459 -52.57 -68.61 -21.04
CA ALA A 459 -52.26 -69.86 -21.72
C ALA A 459 -51.30 -69.83 -22.94
N ALA A 460 -50.11 -70.37 -22.65
CA ALA A 460 -49.64 -71.63 -23.21
C ALA A 460 -49.18 -71.73 -24.68
N ARG A 461 -48.08 -72.50 -24.78
CA ARG A 461 -47.70 -73.45 -25.82
C ARG A 461 -47.00 -72.93 -27.08
N THR A 462 -45.76 -73.42 -27.17
CA THR A 462 -45.16 -74.14 -28.30
C THR A 462 -44.92 -73.38 -29.60
N THR A 463 -43.67 -73.31 -30.06
CA THR A 463 -43.08 -74.27 -31.02
C THR A 463 -41.75 -73.74 -31.55
N ARG A 464 -40.74 -74.62 -31.56
CA ARG A 464 -39.57 -74.63 -32.45
C ARG A 464 -40.02 -74.76 -33.94
N PRO A 465 -39.11 -74.87 -34.93
CA PRO A 465 -37.86 -74.16 -35.25
C PRO A 465 -37.80 -73.86 -36.79
N ARG A 466 -36.57 -73.70 -37.33
CA ARG A 466 -36.12 -73.75 -38.76
C ARG A 466 -35.76 -72.38 -39.32
N SER A 467 -34.79 -72.24 -40.21
CA SER A 467 -33.68 -73.08 -40.69
C SER A 467 -32.98 -72.28 -41.79
N ALA A 468 -31.71 -72.64 -42.04
CA ALA A 468 -31.09 -72.60 -43.36
C ALA A 468 -30.65 -71.20 -43.86
N ARG A 469 -29.57 -71.04 -44.62
CA ARG A 469 -28.54 -71.94 -45.18
C ARG A 469 -27.47 -70.99 -45.76
N ARG A 470 -26.18 -71.36 -45.68
CA ARG A 470 -25.23 -71.59 -46.80
C ARG A 470 -25.21 -70.53 -47.92
N ALA A 471 -24.09 -70.06 -48.45
CA ALA A 471 -22.66 -70.43 -48.42
C ALA A 471 -21.92 -69.45 -49.42
N PRO A 472 -20.81 -69.82 -50.11
CA PRO A 472 -19.42 -70.03 -49.67
C PRO A 472 -18.37 -69.32 -50.57
N ARG A 473 -17.07 -69.62 -50.28
CA ARG A 473 -15.86 -69.68 -51.16
C ARG A 473 -14.84 -68.54 -50.92
N THR A 474 -13.52 -68.75 -50.84
CA THR A 474 -12.67 -69.91 -51.14
C THR A 474 -11.28 -69.78 -50.49
N ARG A 475 -10.64 -70.93 -50.30
CA ARG A 475 -9.28 -71.20 -49.80
C ARG A 475 -8.17 -70.76 -50.77
N SER A 476 -6.96 -70.53 -50.25
CA SER A 476 -5.78 -71.34 -50.63
C SER A 476 -4.73 -71.36 -49.51
N ALA A 477 -4.01 -72.48 -49.43
CA ALA A 477 -3.11 -72.89 -48.36
C ALA A 477 -1.64 -72.87 -48.83
N GLY A 478 -0.71 -73.04 -47.87
CA GLY A 478 0.72 -73.29 -48.10
C GLY A 478 1.52 -73.19 -46.78
N THR A 479 1.49 -74.18 -45.86
CA THR A 479 2.37 -75.37 -45.71
C THR A 479 3.67 -75.15 -44.91
N SER A 480 3.99 -76.12 -44.01
CA SER A 480 5.32 -76.43 -43.40
C SER A 480 5.74 -75.57 -42.19
N ALA A 481 6.20 -76.04 -41.01
CA ALA A 481 6.57 -77.35 -40.49
C ALA A 481 6.55 -77.43 -38.94
N SER A 482 6.21 -78.64 -38.46
CA SER A 482 6.71 -79.45 -37.31
C SER A 482 7.27 -78.86 -35.99
N ARG A 483 6.84 -79.53 -34.89
CA ARG A 483 7.46 -79.74 -33.54
C ARG A 483 7.40 -78.53 -32.59
N SER A 484 7.15 -78.63 -31.28
CA SER A 484 6.89 -79.72 -30.34
C SER A 484 6.30 -79.06 -29.07
N THR A 485 5.58 -79.83 -28.27
CA THR A 485 5.14 -79.53 -26.89
C THR A 485 6.30 -79.05 -26.00
N ASP A 486 6.07 -78.07 -25.11
CA ASP A 486 6.11 -78.23 -23.64
C ASP A 486 6.06 -76.88 -22.89
N ASP A 487 5.48 -76.92 -21.70
CA ASP A 487 5.25 -75.82 -20.76
C ASP A 487 6.54 -75.13 -20.28
N GLY A 488 6.53 -73.79 -20.23
CA GLY A 488 7.66 -72.97 -19.80
C GLY A 488 7.24 -71.83 -18.86
N LYS A 489 7.36 -72.08 -17.56
CA LYS A 489 7.20 -71.14 -16.43
C LYS A 489 7.92 -69.80 -16.67
N SER A 490 7.19 -68.68 -16.50
CA SER A 490 7.77 -67.34 -16.43
C SER A 490 8.40 -67.07 -15.06
N ASP A 491 9.70 -66.80 -15.07
CA ASP A 491 10.61 -66.58 -13.94
C ASP A 491 10.32 -65.27 -13.14
N PRO A 492 10.17 -65.29 -11.80
CA PRO A 492 9.83 -64.10 -10.98
C PRO A 492 10.96 -63.07 -10.81
N ALA A 493 12.18 -63.37 -11.26
CA ALA A 493 13.38 -62.60 -10.91
C ALA A 493 13.49 -61.22 -11.59
N ARG A 494 12.83 -60.98 -12.74
CA ARG A 494 12.95 -59.70 -13.49
C ARG A 494 12.03 -58.57 -12.99
N ARG A 495 11.03 -58.86 -12.16
CA ARG A 495 10.06 -57.85 -11.65
C ARG A 495 10.57 -57.09 -10.41
N LYS A 496 11.51 -57.67 -9.64
CA LYS A 496 12.11 -57.05 -8.43
C LYS A 496 13.15 -55.98 -8.74
N ARG A 497 13.84 -56.04 -9.90
CA ARG A 497 14.90 -55.08 -10.27
C ARG A 497 14.37 -53.72 -10.76
N ARG A 498 13.24 -53.69 -11.46
CA ARG A 498 12.56 -52.45 -11.90
C ARG A 498 11.95 -51.65 -10.73
N ARG A 499 11.45 -52.31 -9.68
CA ARG A 499 10.90 -51.65 -8.48
C ARG A 499 11.97 -50.97 -7.62
N ARG A 500 13.18 -51.52 -7.54
CA ARG A 500 14.32 -50.93 -6.81
C ARG A 500 14.89 -49.69 -7.50
N VAL A 501 14.93 -49.70 -8.84
CA VAL A 501 15.38 -48.54 -9.63
C VAL A 501 14.35 -47.40 -9.56
N LEU A 502 13.05 -47.68 -9.63
CA LEU A 502 11.99 -46.66 -9.48
C LEU A 502 11.92 -46.07 -8.05
N ALA A 503 12.13 -46.90 -7.02
CA ALA A 503 12.20 -46.43 -5.63
C ALA A 503 13.45 -45.56 -5.36
N GLY A 504 14.61 -45.96 -5.91
CA GLY A 504 15.85 -45.17 -5.82
C GLY A 504 15.77 -43.84 -6.55
N VAL A 505 15.15 -43.80 -7.73
CA VAL A 505 14.95 -42.56 -8.50
C VAL A 505 14.04 -41.59 -7.76
N GLY A 506 12.91 -42.04 -7.21
CA GLY A 506 12.04 -41.10 -6.51
C GLY A 506 12.55 -40.69 -5.12
N ALA A 507 13.37 -41.50 -4.44
CA ALA A 507 14.09 -41.06 -3.24
C ALA A 507 15.13 -39.97 -3.58
N ALA A 508 15.83 -40.10 -4.71
CA ALA A 508 16.73 -39.07 -5.21
C ALA A 508 15.97 -37.79 -5.58
N VAL A 509 14.79 -37.89 -6.20
CA VAL A 509 13.93 -36.72 -6.50
C VAL A 509 13.48 -36.02 -5.21
N VAL A 510 13.07 -36.75 -4.17
CA VAL A 510 12.67 -36.15 -2.89
C VAL A 510 13.84 -35.46 -2.19
N LEU A 511 15.04 -36.05 -2.20
CA LEU A 511 16.25 -35.40 -1.65
C LEU A 511 16.65 -34.16 -2.44
N VAL A 512 16.55 -34.19 -3.77
CA VAL A 512 16.85 -33.03 -4.63
C VAL A 512 15.82 -31.92 -4.41
N VAL A 513 14.52 -32.24 -4.32
CA VAL A 513 13.46 -31.27 -4.06
C VAL A 513 13.55 -30.71 -2.64
N GLY A 514 13.82 -31.54 -1.64
CA GLY A 514 14.00 -31.12 -0.25
C GLY A 514 15.26 -30.25 -0.06
N GLY A 515 16.37 -30.63 -0.70
CA GLY A 515 17.59 -29.82 -0.73
C GLY A 515 17.39 -28.49 -1.45
N ALA A 516 16.68 -28.49 -2.58
CA ALA A 516 16.30 -27.26 -3.27
C ALA A 516 15.41 -26.37 -2.38
N ALA A 517 14.40 -26.92 -1.72
CA ALA A 517 13.52 -26.15 -0.83
C ALA A 517 14.26 -25.54 0.37
N ALA A 518 15.17 -26.30 1.01
CA ALA A 518 16.00 -25.79 2.09
C ALA A 518 16.96 -24.69 1.62
N TRP A 519 17.55 -24.85 0.42
CA TRP A 519 18.42 -23.84 -0.18
C TRP A 519 17.65 -22.57 -0.55
N GLY A 520 16.45 -22.70 -1.11
CA GLY A 520 15.56 -21.58 -1.41
C GLY A 520 15.10 -20.84 -0.15
N LEU A 521 14.76 -21.57 0.92
CA LEU A 521 14.39 -20.97 2.20
C LEU A 521 15.56 -20.21 2.84
N SER A 522 16.77 -20.78 2.79
CA SER A 522 17.97 -20.09 3.27
C SER A 522 18.23 -18.81 2.49
N ALA A 523 18.11 -18.83 1.16
CA ALA A 523 18.29 -17.65 0.33
C ALA A 523 17.24 -16.57 0.62
N ALA A 524 15.97 -16.96 0.83
CA ALA A 524 14.91 -16.03 1.19
C ALA A 524 15.13 -15.36 2.56
N LEU A 525 15.65 -16.10 3.54
CA LEU A 525 15.99 -15.53 4.86
C LEU A 525 17.18 -14.56 4.75
N THR A 526 18.21 -14.90 3.96
CA THR A 526 19.32 -13.98 3.70
C THR A 526 18.83 -12.70 3.05
N VAL A 527 17.99 -12.77 2.01
CA VAL A 527 17.38 -11.60 1.38
C VAL A 527 16.68 -10.70 2.41
N ARG A 528 15.85 -11.29 3.28
CA ARG A 528 15.16 -10.53 4.33
C ARG A 528 16.16 -9.80 5.24
N ASP A 529 17.13 -10.52 5.78
CA ASP A 529 18.05 -9.98 6.77
C ASP A 529 18.93 -8.87 6.16
N GLU A 530 19.39 -9.06 4.92
CA GLU A 530 20.16 -8.06 4.17
C GLU A 530 19.32 -6.83 3.81
N LEU A 531 18.06 -6.99 3.38
CA LEU A 531 17.17 -5.86 3.09
C LEU A 531 16.82 -5.05 4.35
N SER A 532 16.58 -5.73 5.48
CA SER A 532 16.37 -5.04 6.76
C SER A 532 17.60 -4.26 7.21
N ALA A 533 18.80 -4.83 7.06
CA ALA A 533 20.05 -4.15 7.38
C ALA A 533 20.28 -2.94 6.46
N ALA A 534 19.95 -3.06 5.17
CA ALA A 534 20.06 -1.96 4.23
C ALA A 534 19.08 -0.82 4.53
N ALA A 535 17.81 -1.14 4.86
CA ALA A 535 16.82 -0.14 5.27
C ALA A 535 17.26 0.60 6.55
N GLU A 536 17.79 -0.13 7.54
CA GLU A 536 18.34 0.46 8.76
C GLU A 536 19.56 1.36 8.47
N ALA A 537 20.42 0.97 7.53
CA ALA A 537 21.56 1.79 7.11
C ALA A 537 21.11 3.10 6.46
N VAL A 538 20.05 3.09 5.64
CA VAL A 538 19.45 4.32 5.07
C VAL A 538 18.88 5.22 6.16
N THR A 539 18.16 4.66 7.15
CA THR A 539 17.65 5.44 8.30
C THR A 539 18.78 6.10 9.08
N ARG A 540 19.82 5.35 9.42
CA ARG A 540 20.96 5.90 10.16
C ARG A 540 21.75 6.91 9.31
N ALA A 541 21.83 6.71 7.99
CA ALA A 541 22.48 7.66 7.09
C ALA A 541 21.70 8.98 7.04
N LYS A 542 20.36 8.93 7.01
CA LYS A 542 19.49 10.10 7.17
C LYS A 542 19.81 10.81 8.49
N ASP A 543 19.81 10.10 9.62
CA ASP A 543 20.04 10.70 10.93
C ASP A 543 21.44 11.36 10.99
N ALA A 544 22.48 10.68 10.50
CA ALA A 544 23.83 11.22 10.43
C ALA A 544 23.91 12.47 9.53
N ALA A 545 23.23 12.47 8.37
CA ALA A 545 23.17 13.61 7.46
C ALA A 545 22.45 14.81 8.11
N THR A 546 21.33 14.57 8.79
CA THR A 546 20.60 15.63 9.52
C THR A 546 21.41 16.19 10.70
N ALA A 547 22.31 15.39 11.28
CA ALA A 547 23.25 15.84 12.30
C ALA A 547 24.49 16.55 11.72
N GLY A 548 24.57 16.75 10.40
CA GLY A 548 25.71 17.37 9.73
C GLY A 548 26.97 16.51 9.67
N ASN A 549 26.86 15.19 9.86
CA ASN A 549 27.98 14.24 9.82
C ASN A 549 27.98 13.48 8.48
N THR A 550 28.38 14.17 7.42
CA THR A 550 28.40 13.67 6.03
C THR A 550 29.32 12.47 5.85
N ASP A 551 30.48 12.43 6.50
CA ASP A 551 31.40 11.28 6.48
C ASP A 551 30.76 10.01 7.04
N SER A 552 30.06 10.12 8.18
CA SER A 552 29.39 8.96 8.79
C SER A 552 28.17 8.54 7.96
N ALA A 553 27.43 9.50 7.39
CA ALA A 553 26.35 9.21 6.46
C ALA A 553 26.87 8.45 5.23
N GLN A 554 27.99 8.86 4.64
CA GLN A 554 28.61 8.21 3.49
C GLN A 554 29.06 6.76 3.81
N ALA A 555 29.62 6.54 4.99
CA ALA A 555 30.00 5.20 5.45
C ALA A 555 28.77 4.29 5.61
N LEU A 556 27.66 4.81 6.15
CA LEU A 556 26.39 4.09 6.31
C LEU A 556 25.74 3.78 4.97
N VAL A 557 25.79 4.72 4.01
CA VAL A 557 25.34 4.48 2.63
C VAL A 557 26.14 3.35 1.97
N THR A 558 27.46 3.35 2.17
CA THR A 558 28.34 2.28 1.65
C THR A 558 27.96 0.92 2.23
N ALA A 559 27.77 0.84 3.55
CA ALA A 559 27.29 -0.38 4.21
C ALA A 559 25.91 -0.81 3.70
N GLY A 560 24.97 0.13 3.56
CA GLY A 560 23.65 -0.15 2.99
C GLY A 560 23.71 -0.72 1.57
N ARG A 561 24.64 -0.23 0.75
CA ARG A 561 24.88 -0.73 -0.60
C ARG A 561 25.46 -2.16 -0.61
N GLU A 562 26.36 -2.48 0.32
CA GLU A 562 26.89 -3.84 0.48
C GLU A 562 25.76 -4.82 0.82
N HIS A 563 24.86 -4.44 1.73
CA HIS A 563 23.68 -5.22 2.09
C HIS A 563 22.70 -5.36 0.90
N ALA A 564 22.43 -4.28 0.15
CA ALA A 564 21.59 -4.32 -1.04
C ALA A 564 22.17 -5.26 -2.12
N ALA A 565 23.49 -5.20 -2.35
CA ALA A 565 24.18 -6.09 -3.27
C ALA A 565 24.13 -7.55 -2.81
N ALA A 566 24.26 -7.80 -1.50
CA ALA A 566 24.12 -9.14 -0.93
C ALA A 566 22.69 -9.70 -1.10
N ALA A 567 21.66 -8.86 -0.90
CA ALA A 567 20.27 -9.23 -1.16
C ALA A 567 20.03 -9.55 -2.65
N SER A 568 20.53 -8.70 -3.56
CA SER A 568 20.47 -8.95 -5.00
C SER A 568 21.17 -10.25 -5.41
N ALA A 569 22.35 -10.51 -4.86
CA ALA A 569 23.10 -11.74 -5.14
C ALA A 569 22.38 -12.99 -4.62
N ALA A 570 21.70 -12.89 -3.46
CA ALA A 570 20.87 -13.97 -2.93
C ALA A 570 19.65 -14.25 -3.82
N MET A 571 19.13 -13.23 -4.53
CA MET A 571 18.03 -13.35 -5.50
C MET A 571 18.41 -14.06 -6.80
N GLU A 572 19.68 -14.09 -7.19
CA GLU A 572 20.17 -14.86 -8.34
C GLU A 572 20.13 -16.39 -8.12
N ASN A 573 19.62 -16.85 -6.97
CA ASN A 573 19.48 -18.27 -6.66
C ASN A 573 18.53 -18.98 -7.65
N PRO A 574 18.97 -20.06 -8.33
CA PRO A 574 18.15 -20.79 -9.30
C PRO A 574 16.83 -21.32 -8.75
N VAL A 575 16.77 -21.63 -7.44
CA VAL A 575 15.56 -22.10 -6.77
C VAL A 575 14.54 -20.96 -6.62
N LEU A 576 14.99 -19.75 -6.27
CA LEU A 576 14.13 -18.56 -6.16
C LEU A 576 13.65 -18.12 -7.55
N GLY A 577 14.51 -18.23 -8.57
CA GLY A 577 14.11 -17.99 -9.97
C GLY A 577 12.98 -18.91 -10.43
N ILE A 578 12.95 -20.19 -9.99
CA ILE A 578 11.83 -21.10 -10.27
C ILE A 578 10.59 -20.74 -9.44
N ALA A 579 10.79 -20.21 -8.22
CA ALA A 579 9.70 -19.78 -7.34
C ALA A 579 8.94 -18.55 -7.87
N THR A 580 9.56 -17.70 -8.71
CA THR A 580 8.89 -16.58 -9.39
C THR A 580 7.69 -17.00 -10.24
N HIS A 581 7.68 -18.24 -10.72
CA HIS A 581 6.60 -18.78 -11.55
C HIS A 581 5.50 -19.50 -10.74
N LEU A 582 5.63 -19.54 -9.41
CA LEU A 582 4.62 -20.13 -8.52
C LEU A 582 3.60 -19.06 -8.07
N PRO A 583 2.29 -19.31 -8.23
CA PRO A 583 1.23 -18.32 -7.99
C PRO A 583 1.00 -17.91 -6.51
N PHE A 584 1.87 -18.34 -5.58
CA PHE A 584 1.83 -17.98 -4.16
C PHE A 584 3.15 -17.41 -3.63
N VAL A 585 4.20 -17.35 -4.47
CA VAL A 585 5.54 -16.86 -4.11
C VAL A 585 6.07 -15.89 -5.17
N GLY A 586 5.49 -15.88 -6.38
CA GLY A 586 5.89 -14.99 -7.47
C GLY A 586 5.68 -13.52 -7.15
N ASP A 587 4.59 -13.18 -6.45
CA ASP A 587 4.31 -11.80 -6.03
C ASP A 587 5.32 -11.36 -4.95
N ASP A 588 5.67 -12.22 -3.99
CA ASP A 588 6.71 -11.94 -3.00
C ASP A 588 8.10 -11.73 -3.64
N VAL A 589 8.48 -12.55 -4.63
CA VAL A 589 9.80 -12.44 -5.29
C VAL A 589 9.87 -11.20 -6.19
N ALA A 590 8.77 -10.83 -6.86
CA ALA A 590 8.69 -9.58 -7.62
C ALA A 590 8.80 -8.35 -6.69
N VAL A 591 8.14 -8.39 -5.53
CA VAL A 591 8.23 -7.32 -4.52
C VAL A 591 9.62 -7.23 -3.91
N VAL A 592 10.30 -8.36 -3.65
CA VAL A 592 11.71 -8.35 -3.20
C VAL A 592 12.63 -7.69 -4.24
N GLY A 593 12.40 -7.96 -5.53
CA GLY A 593 13.13 -7.29 -6.62
C GLY A 593 12.93 -5.78 -6.56
N LEU A 594 11.67 -5.33 -6.45
CA LEU A 594 11.32 -3.92 -6.31
C LEU A 594 12.00 -3.26 -5.10
N VAL A 595 12.00 -3.92 -3.94
CA VAL A 595 12.66 -3.37 -2.73
C VAL A 595 14.17 -3.29 -2.91
N THR A 596 14.77 -4.31 -3.55
CA THR A 596 16.21 -4.35 -3.82
C THR A 596 16.61 -3.22 -4.78
N ASP A 597 15.84 -3.02 -5.85
CA ASP A 597 16.04 -1.93 -6.82
C ASP A 597 15.88 -0.56 -6.14
N ALA A 598 14.86 -0.40 -5.29
CA ALA A 598 14.63 0.83 -4.53
C ALA A 598 15.79 1.16 -3.57
N VAL A 599 16.32 0.16 -2.86
CA VAL A 599 17.46 0.33 -1.95
C VAL A 599 18.74 0.61 -2.73
N ASP A 600 18.99 -0.06 -3.86
CA ASP A 600 20.16 0.23 -4.72
C ASP A 600 20.07 1.65 -5.31
N GLU A 601 18.88 2.10 -5.74
CA GLU A 601 18.69 3.47 -6.21
C GLU A 601 18.96 4.49 -5.08
N MET A 602 18.44 4.24 -3.88
CA MET A 602 18.65 5.11 -2.72
C MET A 602 20.12 5.20 -2.32
N THR A 603 20.80 4.05 -2.17
CA THR A 603 22.19 4.00 -1.70
C THR A 603 23.21 4.27 -2.80
N GLY A 604 22.86 4.01 -4.07
CA GLY A 604 23.75 4.14 -5.21
C GLY A 604 23.69 5.50 -5.90
N THR A 605 22.54 6.18 -5.84
CA THR A 605 22.30 7.42 -6.60
C THR A 605 21.77 8.55 -5.70
N VAL A 606 20.65 8.34 -5.01
CA VAL A 606 19.91 9.43 -4.35
C VAL A 606 20.69 10.00 -3.15
N VAL A 607 21.01 9.16 -2.17
CA VAL A 607 21.68 9.62 -0.94
C VAL A 607 23.07 10.17 -1.23
N PRO A 608 23.94 9.52 -2.04
CA PRO A 608 25.21 10.12 -2.44
C PRO A 608 25.06 11.49 -3.11
N GLY A 609 24.11 11.65 -4.03
CA GLY A 609 23.87 12.94 -4.70
C GLY A 609 23.44 14.04 -3.73
N LEU A 610 22.65 13.69 -2.70
CA LEU A 610 22.27 14.62 -1.64
C LEU A 610 23.44 14.94 -0.70
N LEU A 611 24.30 13.97 -0.37
CA LEU A 611 25.49 14.19 0.44
C LEU A 611 26.52 15.06 -0.29
N ASP A 612 26.72 14.84 -1.59
CA ASP A 612 27.55 15.69 -2.44
C ASP A 612 27.00 17.13 -2.46
N ALA A 613 25.68 17.29 -2.58
CA ALA A 613 25.02 18.59 -2.52
C ALA A 613 25.20 19.27 -1.14
N LEU A 614 25.07 18.52 -0.05
CA LEU A 614 25.33 19.04 1.30
C LEU A 614 26.78 19.46 1.49
N GLY A 615 27.74 18.71 0.92
CA GLY A 615 29.16 19.04 0.94
C GLY A 615 29.49 20.35 0.22
N VAL A 616 28.79 20.66 -0.88
CA VAL A 616 28.93 21.97 -1.56
C VAL A 616 28.53 23.14 -0.65
N LEU A 617 27.57 22.90 0.26
CA LEU A 617 27.05 23.93 1.14
C LEU A 617 27.79 24.00 2.50
N GLU A 618 28.82 23.17 2.75
CA GLU A 618 29.52 23.08 4.04
C GLU A 618 30.56 24.19 4.25
N GLY A 619 30.69 24.68 5.49
CA GLY A 619 31.64 25.73 5.87
C GLY A 619 31.38 27.06 5.15
N ASP A 620 32.44 27.66 4.60
CA ASP A 620 32.37 28.91 3.82
C ASP A 620 31.67 28.72 2.44
N GLY A 621 31.18 27.52 2.10
CA GLY A 621 30.61 27.21 0.78
C GLY A 621 29.33 27.96 0.43
N LEU A 622 28.54 28.36 1.43
CA LEU A 622 27.28 29.12 1.22
C LEU A 622 27.48 30.64 1.22
N LEU A 623 28.55 31.14 1.85
CA LEU A 623 28.88 32.57 1.94
C LEU A 623 30.28 32.84 1.38
N LYS A 624 30.34 33.66 0.33
CA LYS A 624 31.58 34.08 -0.32
C LYS A 624 31.69 35.61 -0.30
N ASP A 625 32.72 36.11 0.39
CA ASP A 625 33.00 37.55 0.50
C ASP A 625 31.82 38.40 1.05
N GLY A 626 31.03 37.82 1.96
CA GLY A 626 29.85 38.47 2.56
C GLY A 626 28.61 38.50 1.64
N ALA A 627 28.58 37.65 0.61
CA ALA A 627 27.43 37.42 -0.25
C ALA A 627 27.10 35.92 -0.28
N VAL A 628 25.83 35.56 -0.50
CA VAL A 628 25.43 34.16 -0.70
C VAL A 628 25.98 33.66 -2.04
N ASP A 629 26.67 32.52 -2.05
CA ASP A 629 27.23 31.95 -3.27
C ASP A 629 26.11 31.33 -4.14
N LEU A 630 25.66 32.10 -5.14
CA LEU A 630 24.60 31.68 -6.05
C LEU A 630 25.02 30.52 -6.96
N ASP A 631 26.30 30.43 -7.32
CA ASP A 631 26.81 29.32 -8.14
C ASP A 631 26.75 28.02 -7.34
N ALA A 632 27.07 28.06 -6.05
CA ALA A 632 26.91 26.92 -5.14
C ALA A 632 25.43 26.49 -5.02
N LEU A 633 24.50 27.44 -4.87
CA LEU A 633 23.05 27.15 -4.84
C LEU A 633 22.53 26.56 -6.16
N LEU A 634 23.00 27.06 -7.30
CA LEU A 634 22.64 26.54 -8.62
C LEU A 634 23.24 25.15 -8.86
N ALA A 635 24.45 24.87 -8.36
CA ALA A 635 25.11 23.58 -8.48
C ALA A 635 24.34 22.47 -7.74
N VAL A 636 23.71 22.78 -6.60
CA VAL A 636 22.92 21.79 -5.82
C VAL A 636 21.49 21.62 -6.33
N ARG A 637 20.99 22.53 -7.18
CA ARG A 637 19.60 22.51 -7.67
C ARG A 637 19.24 21.21 -8.38
N ALA A 638 20.07 20.77 -9.33
CA ALA A 638 19.79 19.56 -10.11
C ALA A 638 19.83 18.28 -9.26
N PRO A 639 20.83 18.04 -8.39
CA PRO A 639 20.83 16.91 -7.45
C PRO A 639 19.59 16.85 -6.56
N VAL A 640 19.16 17.98 -6.00
CA VAL A 640 17.99 18.04 -5.10
C VAL A 640 16.68 17.75 -5.85
N LEU A 641 16.52 18.28 -7.07
CA LEU A 641 15.36 18.01 -7.92
C LEU A 641 15.30 16.54 -8.38
N ASP A 642 16.44 15.96 -8.78
CA ASP A 642 16.52 14.56 -9.21
C ASP A 642 16.21 13.61 -8.03
N ALA A 643 16.71 13.93 -6.84
CA ALA A 643 16.39 13.18 -5.62
C ALA A 643 14.88 13.20 -5.29
N ASP A 644 14.21 14.35 -5.38
CA ASP A 644 12.77 14.44 -5.10
C ASP A 644 11.93 13.63 -6.09
N ALA A 645 12.29 13.71 -7.37
CA ALA A 645 11.62 12.96 -8.44
C ALA A 645 11.75 11.45 -8.22
N ARG A 646 12.96 10.97 -7.91
CA ARG A 646 13.24 9.54 -7.66
C ARG A 646 12.57 9.04 -6.40
N ILE A 647 12.71 9.74 -5.27
CA ILE A 647 12.06 9.36 -4.01
C ILE A 647 10.53 9.36 -4.18
N SER A 648 9.97 10.33 -4.90
CA SER A 648 8.52 10.35 -5.17
C SER A 648 8.06 9.19 -6.05
N ALA A 649 8.86 8.79 -7.06
CA ALA A 649 8.58 7.62 -7.88
C ALA A 649 8.63 6.33 -7.05
N LEU A 650 9.69 6.13 -6.26
CA LEU A 650 9.87 4.97 -5.38
C LEU A 650 8.74 4.87 -4.34
N SER A 651 8.38 5.98 -3.70
CA SER A 651 7.26 6.03 -2.76
C SER A 651 5.93 5.63 -3.43
N ALA A 652 5.68 6.09 -4.66
CA ALA A 652 4.47 5.72 -5.41
C ALA A 652 4.45 4.22 -5.80
N GLU A 653 5.60 3.67 -6.21
CA GLU A 653 5.72 2.24 -6.53
C GLU A 653 5.51 1.36 -5.29
N LEU A 654 6.16 1.71 -4.16
CA LEU A 654 5.96 1.01 -2.89
C LEU A 654 4.53 1.14 -2.38
N ALA A 655 3.88 2.30 -2.52
CA ALA A 655 2.46 2.47 -2.17
C ALA A 655 1.53 1.59 -3.01
N GLY A 656 1.91 1.27 -4.25
CA GLY A 656 1.15 0.40 -5.16
C GLY A 656 1.21 -1.10 -4.82
N VAL A 657 2.13 -1.54 -3.95
CA VAL A 657 2.29 -2.97 -3.61
C VAL A 657 1.09 -3.49 -2.79
N PRO A 658 0.40 -4.56 -3.18
CA PRO A 658 -0.67 -5.14 -2.35
C PRO A 658 -0.08 -5.79 -1.10
N ARG A 659 -0.32 -5.23 0.09
CA ARG A 659 0.13 -5.85 1.36
C ARG A 659 -0.61 -7.16 1.64
N ALA A 660 -1.88 -7.23 1.19
CA ALA A 660 -2.72 -8.40 1.33
C ALA A 660 -2.23 -9.54 0.42
N GLY A 661 -1.52 -10.51 1.00
CA GLY A 661 -1.01 -11.69 0.28
C GLY A 661 0.49 -11.87 0.38
N LEU A 662 1.24 -10.86 0.84
CA LEU A 662 2.66 -10.97 1.12
C LEU A 662 2.92 -11.74 2.42
N LEU A 663 4.04 -12.45 2.47
CA LEU A 663 4.57 -12.98 3.71
C LEU A 663 5.04 -11.82 4.60
N ASP A 664 4.82 -11.92 5.92
CA ASP A 664 5.25 -10.90 6.90
C ASP A 664 6.76 -10.58 6.78
N GLN A 665 7.56 -11.58 6.37
CA GLN A 665 9.00 -11.44 6.15
C GLN A 665 9.36 -10.52 4.96
N VAL A 666 8.44 -10.28 4.03
CA VAL A 666 8.61 -9.39 2.87
C VAL A 666 7.85 -8.08 3.09
N ALA A 667 6.68 -8.12 3.73
CA ALA A 667 5.89 -6.94 4.03
C ALA A 667 6.62 -5.96 4.98
N ALA A 668 7.28 -6.46 6.03
CA ALA A 668 7.92 -5.59 7.01
C ALA A 668 9.06 -4.70 6.43
N PRO A 669 10.01 -5.22 5.62
CA PRO A 669 10.99 -4.37 4.94
C PRO A 669 10.38 -3.35 3.97
N VAL A 670 9.30 -3.72 3.26
CA VAL A 670 8.57 -2.80 2.36
C VAL A 670 7.99 -1.64 3.14
N ASP A 671 7.30 -1.93 4.25
CA ASP A 671 6.66 -0.91 5.08
C ASP A 671 7.71 -0.01 5.75
N GLN A 672 8.83 -0.59 6.23
CA GLN A 672 9.94 0.18 6.79
C GLN A 672 10.57 1.13 5.75
N LEU A 673 10.79 0.67 4.52
CA LEU A 673 11.32 1.52 3.46
C LEU A 673 10.33 2.63 3.08
N ALA A 674 9.05 2.31 2.97
CA ALA A 674 8.00 3.29 2.69
C ALA A 674 7.95 4.39 3.77
N GLU A 675 8.02 3.99 5.05
CA GLU A 675 8.08 4.92 6.19
C GLU A 675 9.29 5.86 6.12
N VAL A 676 10.47 5.32 5.76
CA VAL A 676 11.69 6.13 5.60
C VAL A 676 11.53 7.15 4.47
N LEU A 677 11.01 6.73 3.30
CA LEU A 677 10.81 7.64 2.17
C LEU A 677 9.78 8.73 2.51
N ASP A 678 8.65 8.35 3.10
CA ASP A 678 7.62 9.30 3.50
C ASP A 678 8.11 10.27 4.59
N GLY A 679 9.05 9.84 5.42
CA GLY A 679 9.71 10.68 6.41
C GLY A 679 10.77 11.65 5.86
N VAL A 680 11.28 11.47 4.63
CA VAL A 680 12.30 12.35 4.01
C VAL A 680 11.69 13.32 2.99
N ARG A 681 10.59 12.92 2.34
CA ARG A 681 9.92 13.72 1.30
C ARG A 681 9.55 15.15 1.72
N PRO A 682 9.02 15.42 2.93
CA PRO A 682 8.67 16.79 3.32
C PRO A 682 9.88 17.72 3.35
N ASP A 683 11.01 17.24 3.89
CA ASP A 683 12.25 18.00 4.00
C ASP A 683 12.85 18.24 2.60
N LEU A 684 12.84 17.21 1.76
CA LEU A 684 13.36 17.30 0.40
C LEU A 684 12.54 18.23 -0.48
N ARG A 685 11.20 18.20 -0.39
CA ARG A 685 10.32 19.15 -1.08
C ARG A 685 10.55 20.59 -0.63
N THR A 686 10.84 20.78 0.66
CA THR A 686 11.22 22.09 1.20
C THR A 686 12.53 22.56 0.59
N ALA A 687 13.52 21.68 0.50
CA ALA A 687 14.79 21.96 -0.17
C ALA A 687 14.60 22.28 -1.66
N VAL A 688 13.78 21.51 -2.39
CA VAL A 688 13.43 21.75 -3.80
C VAL A 688 12.87 23.16 -4.00
N LYS A 689 11.92 23.57 -3.15
CA LYS A 689 11.38 24.94 -3.18
C LYS A 689 12.49 25.97 -2.95
N ALA A 690 13.35 25.77 -1.95
CA ALA A 690 14.42 26.70 -1.64
C ALA A 690 15.41 26.85 -2.82
N VAL A 691 15.94 25.76 -3.37
CA VAL A 691 16.93 25.81 -4.46
C VAL A 691 16.33 26.27 -5.80
N SER A 692 15.00 26.23 -5.94
CA SER A 692 14.31 26.69 -7.14
C SER A 692 14.10 28.20 -7.18
N VAL A 693 13.99 28.84 -6.01
CA VAL A 693 13.56 30.24 -5.89
C VAL A 693 14.63 31.14 -5.28
N LEU A 694 15.44 30.64 -4.33
CA LEU A 694 16.48 31.45 -3.69
C LEU A 694 17.46 32.11 -4.68
N PRO A 695 17.95 31.46 -5.76
CA PRO A 695 18.86 32.13 -6.69
C PRO A 695 18.25 33.37 -7.37
N THR A 696 16.97 33.33 -7.74
CA THR A 696 16.30 34.47 -8.38
C THR A 696 15.97 35.57 -7.35
N MET A 697 15.53 35.16 -6.17
CA MET A 697 15.22 36.08 -5.07
C MET A 697 16.46 36.79 -4.54
N LEU A 698 17.61 36.11 -4.53
CA LEU A 698 18.90 36.66 -4.14
C LEU A 698 19.60 37.44 -5.27
N GLY A 699 18.86 37.80 -6.32
CA GLY A 699 19.30 38.71 -7.35
C GLY A 699 20.26 38.11 -8.37
N GLY A 700 20.20 36.81 -8.64
CA GLY A 700 21.00 36.14 -9.68
C GLY A 700 20.55 36.43 -11.12
N GLU A 701 19.33 36.93 -11.32
CA GLU A 701 18.79 37.31 -12.65
C GLU A 701 18.63 38.82 -12.82
N GLY A 702 18.97 39.59 -11.81
CA GLY A 702 18.77 41.03 -11.78
C GLY A 702 18.73 41.57 -10.36
N GLU A 703 18.86 42.89 -10.23
CA GLU A 703 18.77 43.57 -8.95
C GLU A 703 17.33 43.54 -8.42
N ARG A 704 17.16 43.21 -7.13
CA ARG A 704 15.87 43.08 -6.45
C ARG A 704 15.77 44.05 -5.27
N ASN A 705 14.61 44.63 -5.04
CA ASN A 705 14.32 45.48 -3.89
C ASN A 705 13.18 44.87 -3.06
N TYR A 706 13.45 44.46 -1.82
CA TYR A 706 12.41 43.99 -0.91
C TYR A 706 12.09 45.04 0.14
N LEU A 707 10.81 45.25 0.40
CA LEU A 707 10.36 46.05 1.53
C LEU A 707 10.39 45.18 2.79
N LEU A 708 11.32 45.46 3.69
CA LEU A 708 11.35 44.89 5.04
C LEU A 708 10.45 45.71 5.96
N VAL A 709 9.42 45.08 6.50
CA VAL A 709 8.48 45.61 7.48
C VAL A 709 8.84 45.05 8.86
N VAL A 710 9.23 45.91 9.78
CA VAL A 710 9.48 45.53 11.17
C VAL A 710 8.22 45.81 11.98
N GLN A 711 7.63 44.74 12.50
CA GLN A 711 6.39 44.76 13.24
C GLN A 711 6.61 45.13 14.71
N ASN A 712 5.69 45.88 15.29
CA ASN A 712 5.61 46.08 16.74
C ASN A 712 4.49 45.21 17.33
N SER A 713 4.85 44.03 17.80
CA SER A 713 3.92 43.04 18.38
C SER A 713 3.32 43.44 19.73
N ALA A 714 3.68 44.60 20.30
CA ALA A 714 3.00 45.15 21.48
C ALA A 714 1.64 45.80 21.13
N GLU A 715 1.36 46.01 19.84
CA GLU A 715 0.05 46.43 19.33
C GLU A 715 -0.43 45.36 18.34
N ALA A 716 -1.21 44.39 18.84
CA ALA A 716 -1.55 43.19 18.10
C ALA A 716 -2.27 43.48 16.77
N ARG A 717 -1.82 42.78 15.74
CA ARG A 717 -2.51 42.60 14.46
C ARG A 717 -2.53 41.11 14.15
N SER A 718 -3.42 40.67 13.26
CA SER A 718 -3.61 39.24 13.00
C SER A 718 -2.29 38.50 12.71
N LEU A 719 -1.41 39.08 11.91
CA LEU A 719 -0.10 38.49 11.56
C LEU A 719 1.07 38.84 12.51
N GLY A 720 0.76 39.41 13.68
CA GLY A 720 1.74 39.78 14.71
C GLY A 720 1.43 41.14 15.29
N GLY A 721 2.03 42.17 14.70
CA GLY A 721 1.91 43.56 15.16
C GLY A 721 1.76 44.56 14.04
N ILE A 722 1.71 45.84 14.40
CA ILE A 722 1.66 46.92 13.41
C ILE A 722 2.97 47.06 12.64
N GLY A 723 2.91 47.46 11.37
CA GLY A 723 4.10 47.85 10.60
C GLY A 723 4.64 49.20 11.08
N GLY A 724 5.63 49.18 11.98
CA GLY A 724 6.15 50.40 12.62
C GLY A 724 7.30 51.05 11.85
N SER A 725 8.21 50.21 11.35
CA SER A 725 9.44 50.65 10.68
C SER A 725 9.64 49.91 9.36
N PHE A 726 10.21 50.60 8.38
CA PHE A 726 10.39 50.11 7.02
C PHE A 726 11.83 50.26 6.56
N ALA A 727 12.33 49.28 5.82
CA ALA A 727 13.61 49.37 5.15
C ALA A 727 13.53 48.74 3.76
N VAL A 728 14.29 49.26 2.80
CA VAL A 728 14.43 48.65 1.49
C VAL A 728 15.73 47.86 1.45
N LEU A 729 15.59 46.55 1.36
CA LEU A 729 16.67 45.61 1.16
C LEU A 729 16.93 45.47 -0.34
N ASN A 730 18.06 45.97 -0.79
CA ASN A 730 18.54 45.73 -2.14
C ASN A 730 19.37 44.45 -2.16
N VAL A 731 19.07 43.57 -3.10
CA VAL A 731 19.72 42.28 -3.26
C VAL A 731 20.23 42.14 -4.68
N LYS A 732 21.51 41.83 -4.81
CA LYS A 732 22.18 41.72 -6.10
C LYS A 732 23.32 40.72 -6.02
N ASP A 733 23.30 39.73 -6.91
CA ASP A 733 24.34 38.69 -7.00
C ASP A 733 24.66 38.06 -5.62
N GLY A 734 23.62 37.77 -4.83
CA GLY A 734 23.74 37.18 -3.49
C GLY A 734 24.12 38.15 -2.38
N ARG A 735 24.40 39.42 -2.69
CA ARG A 735 24.78 40.45 -1.71
C ARG A 735 23.55 41.24 -1.28
N LEU A 736 23.31 41.31 0.02
CA LEU A 736 22.23 42.09 0.61
C LEU A 736 22.78 43.43 1.12
N SER A 737 22.03 44.51 0.92
CA SER A 737 22.34 45.82 1.47
C SER A 737 21.07 46.62 1.77
N VAL A 738 21.12 47.50 2.75
CA VAL A 738 20.00 48.42 3.04
C VAL A 738 20.21 49.72 2.26
N THR A 739 19.26 50.10 1.40
CA THR A 739 19.37 51.26 0.50
C THR A 739 18.49 52.44 0.88
N ALA A 740 17.39 52.18 1.57
CA ALA A 740 16.51 53.19 2.14
C ALA A 740 15.93 52.70 3.47
N GLN A 741 15.63 53.63 4.38
CA GLN A 741 15.00 53.36 5.67
C GLN A 741 13.98 54.46 5.94
N GLY A 742 12.92 54.11 6.66
CA GLY A 742 11.88 55.04 7.08
C GLY A 742 11.00 54.45 8.17
N SER A 743 10.06 55.23 8.68
CA SER A 743 9.02 54.78 9.60
C SER A 743 7.64 54.90 8.93
N SER A 744 6.61 54.38 9.61
CA SER A 744 5.21 54.59 9.18
C SER A 744 4.85 56.07 9.03
N ALA A 745 5.56 56.99 9.70
CA ALA A 745 5.36 58.43 9.55
C ALA A 745 5.78 58.97 8.16
N ASP A 746 6.69 58.28 7.47
CA ASP A 746 7.16 58.64 6.13
C ASP A 746 6.18 58.22 5.02
N VAL A 747 5.14 57.44 5.37
CA VAL A 747 4.09 56.96 4.46
C VAL A 747 2.73 57.41 4.98
N PRO A 748 2.28 58.65 4.70
CA PRO A 748 0.99 59.15 5.21
C PRO A 748 -0.18 58.26 4.79
N SER A 749 -1.19 58.17 5.65
CA SER A 749 -2.44 57.43 5.41
C SER A 749 -3.14 57.87 4.13
N PHE A 750 -4.04 57.01 3.64
CA PHE A 750 -4.76 57.19 2.39
C PHE A 750 -6.25 57.44 2.69
N ASP A 751 -6.87 58.31 1.89
CA ASP A 751 -8.30 58.62 2.01
C ASP A 751 -9.18 57.46 1.52
N ASP A 752 -8.67 56.67 0.58
CA ASP A 752 -9.29 55.48 0.01
C ASP A 752 -8.32 54.28 0.10
N PRO A 753 -8.81 53.03 0.09
CA PRO A 753 -7.95 51.85 0.05
C PRO A 753 -6.98 51.83 -1.14
N VAL A 754 -5.70 51.55 -0.90
CA VAL A 754 -4.66 51.50 -1.95
C VAL A 754 -4.76 50.28 -2.86
N ILE A 755 -5.50 49.26 -2.41
CA ILE A 755 -5.80 48.06 -3.17
C ILE A 755 -7.32 47.83 -3.15
N PRO A 756 -7.90 47.17 -4.17
CA PRO A 756 -9.30 46.78 -4.14
C PRO A 756 -9.55 45.77 -3.01
N LEU A 757 -10.61 45.98 -2.23
CA LEU A 757 -11.07 45.02 -1.23
C LEU A 757 -12.07 44.05 -1.84
N THR A 758 -12.02 42.80 -1.41
CA THR A 758 -13.08 41.84 -1.69
C THR A 758 -14.32 42.15 -0.84
N GLU A 759 -15.48 41.62 -1.23
CA GLU A 759 -16.70 41.78 -0.42
C GLU A 759 -16.53 41.18 0.99
N ASP A 760 -15.82 40.07 1.07
CA ASP A 760 -15.51 39.35 2.32
C ASP A 760 -14.55 40.13 3.23
N GLU A 761 -13.51 40.74 2.65
CA GLU A 761 -12.56 41.60 3.38
C GLU A 761 -13.25 42.85 3.93
N GLU A 762 -14.06 43.52 3.11
CA GLU A 762 -14.82 44.71 3.50
C GLU A 762 -15.81 44.36 4.64
N ALA A 763 -16.48 43.21 4.56
CA ALA A 763 -17.44 42.78 5.57
C ALA A 763 -16.77 42.34 6.89
N THR A 764 -15.60 41.72 6.84
CA THR A 764 -14.94 41.10 8.01
C THR A 764 -13.95 42.04 8.69
N LEU A 765 -13.13 42.76 7.92
CA LEU A 765 -12.01 43.59 8.41
C LEU A 765 -12.25 45.08 8.22
N GLY A 766 -13.05 45.46 7.22
CA GLY A 766 -13.21 46.85 6.78
C GLY A 766 -11.96 47.40 6.09
N PRO A 767 -11.96 48.70 5.73
CA PRO A 767 -10.96 49.26 4.81
C PRO A 767 -9.62 49.62 5.47
N LEU A 768 -9.53 49.59 6.80
CA LEU A 768 -8.40 50.16 7.54
C LEU A 768 -7.05 49.53 7.20
N PHE A 769 -7.01 48.22 6.92
CA PHE A 769 -5.76 47.52 6.60
C PHE A 769 -5.15 47.98 5.28
N ALA A 770 -5.96 48.52 4.37
CA ALA A 770 -5.53 49.02 3.07
C ALA A 770 -5.46 50.55 3.00
N MET A 771 -5.71 51.26 4.11
CA MET A 771 -5.66 52.73 4.19
C MET A 771 -4.53 53.27 5.07
N PHE A 772 -4.07 52.47 6.03
CA PHE A 772 -3.10 52.90 7.03
C PHE A 772 -1.84 52.03 6.93
N PRO A 773 -0.63 52.61 6.78
CA PRO A 773 0.63 51.86 6.63
C PRO A 773 0.93 50.93 7.80
N GLN A 774 0.41 51.22 8.98
CA GLN A 774 0.63 50.40 10.18
C GLN A 774 -0.28 49.17 10.25
N ASN A 775 -1.36 49.13 9.47
CA ASN A 775 -2.44 48.14 9.60
C ASN A 775 -2.51 46.99 8.59
N PRO A 776 -1.68 46.84 7.53
CA PRO A 776 -1.91 45.76 6.57
C PRO A 776 -1.92 44.35 7.19
N THR A 777 -1.14 44.13 8.25
CA THR A 777 -1.10 42.89 9.04
C THR A 777 -2.39 42.60 9.84
N MET A 778 -3.39 43.49 9.81
CA MET A 778 -4.76 43.20 10.28
C MET A 778 -5.40 42.08 9.47
N ASN A 779 -5.03 41.94 8.20
CA ASN A 779 -5.46 40.83 7.36
C ASN A 779 -4.61 39.59 7.70
N PRO A 780 -5.22 38.46 8.11
CA PRO A 780 -4.49 37.22 8.41
C PRO A 780 -3.92 36.53 7.17
N ASP A 781 -4.17 37.03 5.95
CA ASP A 781 -3.52 36.58 4.73
C ASP A 781 -2.33 37.50 4.37
N PHE A 782 -1.10 36.99 4.56
CA PHE A 782 0.10 37.81 4.36
C PHE A 782 0.29 38.30 2.91
N PRO A 783 -0.01 37.53 1.84
CA PRO A 783 0.03 38.06 0.49
C PRO A 783 -0.84 39.30 0.30
N ARG A 784 -2.05 39.32 0.87
CA ARG A 784 -2.92 40.51 0.84
C ARG A 784 -2.35 41.67 1.64
N ALA A 785 -1.80 41.41 2.83
CA ALA A 785 -1.11 42.43 3.62
C ALA A 785 0.12 43.02 2.88
N ALA A 786 0.92 42.16 2.24
CA ALA A 786 2.10 42.52 1.47
C ALA A 786 1.76 43.37 0.24
N GLN A 787 0.68 43.03 -0.48
CA GLN A 787 0.19 43.84 -1.60
C GLN A 787 -0.20 45.26 -1.15
N ALA A 788 -0.86 45.39 0.01
CA ALA A 788 -1.17 46.69 0.59
C ALA A 788 0.11 47.46 0.95
N PHE A 789 1.08 46.81 1.63
CA PHE A 789 2.38 47.44 1.93
C PHE A 789 3.10 47.91 0.68
N GLN A 790 3.19 47.07 -0.36
CA GLN A 790 3.81 47.40 -1.64
C GLN A 790 3.10 48.61 -2.28
N ALA A 791 1.78 48.56 -2.42
CA ALA A 791 1.02 49.64 -3.06
C ALA A 791 1.19 50.98 -2.33
N MET A 792 1.12 50.97 -0.99
CA MET A 792 1.34 52.17 -0.18
C MET A 792 2.75 52.74 -0.37
N TRP A 793 3.77 51.87 -0.34
CA TRP A 793 5.16 52.27 -0.50
C TRP A 793 5.43 52.84 -1.90
N GLU A 794 4.96 52.16 -2.94
CA GLU A 794 5.15 52.57 -4.33
C GLU A 794 4.49 53.91 -4.62
N GLU A 795 3.27 54.15 -4.12
CA GLU A 795 2.56 55.41 -4.33
C GLU A 795 3.25 56.59 -3.63
N ARG A 796 3.79 56.40 -2.42
CA ARG A 796 4.36 57.50 -1.62
C ARG A 796 5.85 57.74 -1.89
N GLN A 797 6.62 56.68 -2.10
CA GLN A 797 8.07 56.75 -2.26
C GLN A 797 8.52 56.69 -3.73
N GLY A 798 7.64 56.28 -4.65
CA GLY A 798 7.94 56.19 -6.09
C GLY A 798 8.97 55.10 -6.44
N LEU A 799 9.25 54.18 -5.51
CA LEU A 799 10.18 53.07 -5.67
C LEU A 799 9.39 51.76 -5.71
N ARG A 800 9.47 51.05 -6.83
CA ARG A 800 8.92 49.71 -6.99
C ARG A 800 9.71 48.70 -6.15
N VAL A 801 9.01 47.83 -5.43
CA VAL A 801 9.61 46.71 -4.70
C VAL A 801 9.18 45.39 -5.32
N ASP A 802 10.09 44.42 -5.36
CA ASP A 802 9.92 43.08 -5.90
C ASP A 802 9.28 42.10 -4.91
N GLY A 803 9.17 42.49 -3.64
CA GLY A 803 8.50 41.69 -2.62
C GLY A 803 8.48 42.38 -1.26
N VAL A 804 7.85 41.73 -0.28
CA VAL A 804 7.71 42.22 1.09
C VAL A 804 8.13 41.12 2.07
N LEU A 805 8.97 41.51 3.03
CA LEU A 805 9.39 40.69 4.16
C LEU A 805 8.81 41.33 5.42
N ALA A 806 8.18 40.56 6.29
CA ALA A 806 7.75 41.06 7.61
C ALA A 806 8.42 40.26 8.73
N THR A 807 8.94 40.97 9.72
CA THR A 807 9.60 40.38 10.89
C THR A 807 9.27 41.13 12.17
N ASP A 808 9.58 40.57 13.34
CA ASP A 808 9.36 41.21 14.64
C ASP A 808 10.60 41.14 15.58
N PRO A 809 10.60 41.89 16.70
CA PRO A 809 11.71 41.86 17.67
C PRO A 809 11.96 40.51 18.36
N VAL A 810 11.02 39.57 18.34
CA VAL A 810 11.23 38.23 18.92
C VAL A 810 12.05 37.38 17.93
N ALA A 811 11.72 37.44 16.64
CA ALA A 811 12.54 36.86 15.58
C ALA A 811 13.96 37.46 15.57
N LEU A 812 14.07 38.78 15.82
CA LEU A 812 15.35 39.46 15.98
C LEU A 812 16.16 38.91 17.17
N ALA A 813 15.52 38.71 18.31
CA ALA A 813 16.15 38.14 19.50
C ALA A 813 16.73 36.74 19.21
N ALA A 814 16.00 35.90 18.47
CA ALA A 814 16.48 34.58 18.05
C ALA A 814 17.72 34.66 17.14
N LEU A 815 17.83 35.69 16.28
CA LEU A 815 19.04 35.93 15.49
C LEU A 815 20.22 36.38 16.37
N LEU A 816 19.96 37.19 17.39
CA LEU A 816 20.99 37.66 18.34
C LEU A 816 21.58 36.53 19.20
N GLU A 817 20.88 35.39 19.35
CA GLU A 817 21.46 34.19 19.98
C GLU A 817 22.66 33.65 19.18
N VAL A 818 22.65 33.83 17.86
CA VAL A 818 23.69 33.37 16.95
C VAL A 818 24.75 34.43 16.70
N THR A 819 24.34 35.68 16.44
CA THR A 819 25.28 36.77 16.13
C THR A 819 25.99 37.33 17.37
N GLY A 820 25.42 37.10 18.56
CA GLY A 820 25.79 37.78 19.78
C GLY A 820 25.20 39.20 19.89
N PRO A 821 25.40 39.88 21.03
CA PRO A 821 24.84 41.20 21.27
C PRO A 821 25.39 42.27 20.32
N VAL A 822 24.54 43.25 19.98
CA VAL A 822 24.90 44.39 19.12
C VAL A 822 24.69 45.71 19.85
N VAL A 823 25.49 46.72 19.53
CA VAL A 823 25.37 48.05 20.15
C VAL A 823 24.73 49.02 19.17
N VAL A 824 23.64 49.67 19.59
CA VAL A 824 22.97 50.72 18.81
C VAL A 824 23.83 52.00 18.84
N PRO A 825 24.37 52.48 17.70
CA PRO A 825 25.43 53.48 17.69
C PRO A 825 25.12 54.82 18.37
N ALA A 826 23.92 55.40 18.22
CA ALA A 826 23.62 56.72 18.78
C ALA A 826 23.18 56.69 20.26
N SER A 827 22.59 55.60 20.74
CA SER A 827 22.17 55.48 22.15
C SER A 827 23.22 54.78 23.02
N GLY A 828 24.11 53.98 22.42
CA GLY A 828 25.02 53.10 23.13
C GLY A 828 24.32 51.92 23.82
N THR A 829 23.03 51.71 23.54
CA THR A 829 22.24 50.60 24.10
C THR A 829 22.70 49.29 23.49
N GLU A 830 22.98 48.30 24.33
CA GLU A 830 23.28 46.94 23.90
C GLU A 830 21.97 46.15 23.74
N LEU A 831 21.76 45.56 22.56
CA LEU A 831 20.69 44.63 22.25
C LEU A 831 21.24 43.21 22.26
N SER A 832 20.69 42.35 23.12
CA SER A 832 20.99 40.92 23.22
C SER A 832 19.72 40.10 23.03
N ALA A 833 19.85 38.78 22.88
CA ALA A 833 18.71 37.87 22.79
C ALA A 833 17.77 38.01 24.00
N GLU A 834 18.30 38.28 25.19
CA GLU A 834 17.54 38.35 26.44
C GLU A 834 16.78 39.67 26.62
N ASN A 835 17.29 40.79 26.06
CA ASN A 835 16.73 42.12 26.30
C ASN A 835 16.04 42.75 25.08
N ALA A 836 16.31 42.27 23.86
CA ALA A 836 15.90 42.94 22.63
C ALA A 836 14.39 43.15 22.57
N VAL A 837 13.61 42.13 22.97
CA VAL A 837 12.14 42.21 23.02
C VAL A 837 11.68 43.31 23.98
N GLN A 838 12.18 43.33 25.20
CA GLN A 838 11.81 44.32 26.20
C GLN A 838 12.21 45.74 25.77
N VAL A 839 13.44 45.90 25.28
CA VAL A 839 13.96 47.20 24.87
C VAL A 839 13.14 47.74 23.69
N LEU A 840 12.96 46.94 22.64
CA LEU A 840 12.33 47.39 21.39
C LEU A 840 10.81 47.52 21.47
N LEU A 841 10.14 46.78 22.37
CA LEU A 841 8.67 46.79 22.48
C LEU A 841 8.14 47.58 23.68
N SER A 842 8.98 47.89 24.68
CA SER A 842 8.57 48.57 25.92
C SER A 842 9.49 49.72 26.30
N ASP A 843 10.76 49.46 26.64
CA ASP A 843 11.61 50.44 27.32
C ASP A 843 11.87 51.69 26.47
N THR A 844 12.06 51.54 25.15
CA THR A 844 12.23 52.70 24.24
C THR A 844 11.03 53.66 24.27
N TYR A 845 9.81 53.16 24.43
CA TYR A 845 8.61 54.00 24.49
C TYR A 845 8.40 54.67 25.86
N ALA A 846 9.04 54.15 26.91
CA ALA A 846 9.04 54.74 28.24
C ALA A 846 10.17 55.77 28.42
N ASP A 847 11.37 55.46 27.90
CA ASP A 847 12.60 56.17 28.24
C ASP A 847 13.04 57.20 27.18
N VAL A 848 12.59 57.07 25.93
CA VAL A 848 12.96 57.98 24.83
C VAL A 848 11.82 58.94 24.51
N GLU A 849 12.03 60.24 24.79
CA GLU A 849 11.06 61.29 24.48
C GLU A 849 11.07 61.68 23.00
N GLY A 850 9.90 61.61 22.36
CA GLY A 850 9.63 62.13 21.01
C GLY A 850 9.84 61.12 19.87
N ASN A 851 8.93 61.15 18.90
CA ASN A 851 8.86 60.18 17.80
C ASN A 851 10.14 60.17 16.93
N GLU A 852 10.76 61.33 16.68
CA GLU A 852 11.98 61.42 15.87
C GLU A 852 13.16 60.66 16.51
N SER A 853 13.29 60.74 17.84
CA SER A 853 14.33 60.03 18.59
C SER A 853 14.08 58.52 18.64
N GLN A 854 12.81 58.11 18.78
CA GLN A 854 12.40 56.70 18.77
C GLN A 854 12.63 56.08 17.39
N ASP A 855 12.21 56.75 16.32
CA ASP A 855 12.39 56.30 14.93
C ASP A 855 13.88 56.16 14.60
N LEU A 856 14.71 57.12 15.02
CA LEU A 856 16.16 57.04 14.84
C LEU A 856 16.77 55.85 15.60
N PHE A 857 16.30 55.57 16.82
CA PHE A 857 16.75 54.41 17.59
C PHE A 857 16.42 53.10 16.85
N PHE A 858 15.18 52.94 16.37
CA PHE A 858 14.77 51.73 15.64
C PHE A 858 15.51 51.56 14.31
N GLN A 859 15.73 52.63 13.56
CA GLN A 859 16.53 52.57 12.32
C GLN A 859 17.96 52.08 12.60
N GLN A 860 18.60 52.63 13.63
CA GLN A 860 19.97 52.25 13.97
C GLN A 860 20.08 50.86 14.57
N ALA A 861 19.09 50.43 15.35
CA ALA A 861 18.98 49.05 15.81
C ALA A 861 18.88 48.08 14.62
N ALA A 862 18.05 48.41 13.62
CA ALA A 862 17.92 47.60 12.41
C ALA A 862 19.24 47.51 11.62
N VAL A 863 19.99 48.61 11.47
CA VAL A 863 21.33 48.59 10.84
C VAL A 863 22.30 47.71 11.62
N ALA A 864 22.38 47.90 12.94
CA ALA A 864 23.33 47.17 13.77
C ALA A 864 23.10 45.65 13.72
N VAL A 865 21.83 45.21 13.75
CA VAL A 865 21.51 43.79 13.63
C VAL A 865 21.72 43.29 12.19
N PHE A 866 21.36 44.07 11.18
CA PHE A 866 21.62 43.70 9.79
C PHE A 866 23.11 43.48 9.51
N ASP A 867 23.96 44.39 9.99
CA ASP A 867 25.42 44.27 9.88
C ASP A 867 25.93 43.03 10.61
N ALA A 868 25.38 42.72 11.79
CA ALA A 868 25.75 41.53 12.55
C ALA A 868 25.36 40.22 11.84
N VAL A 869 24.13 40.14 11.31
CA VAL A 869 23.61 38.98 10.57
C VAL A 869 24.40 38.76 9.27
N THR A 870 24.69 39.81 8.52
CA THR A 870 25.45 39.72 7.26
C THR A 870 26.96 39.49 7.47
N SER A 871 27.46 39.63 8.69
CA SER A 871 28.86 39.38 9.05
C SER A 871 29.12 37.98 9.64
N VAL A 872 28.09 37.13 9.76
CA VAL A 872 28.25 35.75 10.27
C VAL A 872 29.11 34.94 9.29
N SER A 873 30.08 34.19 9.83
CA SER A 873 30.95 33.33 9.02
C SER A 873 30.26 32.05 8.55
N ASP A 874 29.33 31.50 9.34
CA ASP A 874 28.56 30.29 9.01
C ASP A 874 27.05 30.62 8.86
N ALA A 875 26.59 30.78 7.63
CA ALA A 875 25.17 31.02 7.35
C ALA A 875 24.24 29.90 7.81
N ARG A 876 24.73 28.66 7.99
CA ARG A 876 23.89 27.54 8.45
C ARG A 876 23.39 27.77 9.87
N ALA A 877 24.19 28.44 10.71
CA ALA A 877 23.81 28.76 12.06
C ALA A 877 22.56 29.66 12.13
N LEU A 878 22.27 30.43 11.07
CA LEU A 878 21.09 31.29 10.98
C LEU A 878 19.82 30.54 10.53
N MET A 879 19.95 29.34 9.96
CA MET A 879 18.80 28.62 9.39
C MET A 879 17.77 28.23 10.43
N GLU A 880 18.18 27.71 11.59
CA GLU A 880 17.25 27.28 12.64
C GLU A 880 16.49 28.46 13.28
N PRO A 881 17.14 29.58 13.68
CA PRO A 881 16.41 30.77 14.14
C PRO A 881 15.43 31.33 13.11
N LEU A 882 15.81 31.37 11.82
CA LEU A 882 14.92 31.84 10.75
C LEU A 882 13.75 30.88 10.51
N ALA A 883 14.01 29.57 10.48
CA ALA A 883 12.98 28.55 10.31
C ALA A 883 12.03 28.49 11.52
N GLY A 884 12.55 28.64 12.73
CA GLY A 884 11.78 28.79 13.97
C GLY A 884 10.86 30.01 13.91
N SER A 885 11.42 31.17 13.57
CA SER A 885 10.64 32.41 13.40
C SER A 885 9.55 32.28 12.34
N ALA A 886 9.82 31.63 11.20
CA ALA A 886 8.83 31.38 10.17
C ALA A 886 7.73 30.39 10.63
N ARG A 887 8.10 29.33 11.38
CA ARG A 887 7.12 28.38 11.96
C ARG A 887 6.17 29.06 12.95
N GLU A 888 6.70 30.00 13.73
CA GLU A 888 5.96 30.84 14.67
C GLU A 888 5.16 31.97 13.99
N GLY A 889 5.28 32.15 12.66
CA GLY A 889 4.59 33.22 11.93
C GLY A 889 5.21 34.60 12.13
N ARG A 890 6.42 34.68 12.68
CA ARG A 890 7.15 35.92 12.96
C ARG A 890 8.05 36.36 11.82
N LEU A 891 8.32 35.48 10.86
CA LEU A 891 9.02 35.81 9.63
C LEU A 891 8.12 35.42 8.46
N LEU A 892 7.70 36.42 7.69
CA LEU A 892 6.77 36.25 6.57
C LEU A 892 7.39 36.85 5.30
N MET A 893 7.11 36.23 4.15
CA MET A 893 7.62 36.67 2.86
C MET A 893 6.60 36.53 1.75
N TRP A 894 6.56 37.55 0.89
CA TRP A 894 5.77 37.61 -0.31
C TRP A 894 6.64 38.10 -1.47
N SER A 895 6.48 37.51 -2.65
CA SER A 895 7.11 37.95 -3.90
C SER A 895 6.06 38.50 -4.87
N ALA A 896 6.41 39.58 -5.57
CA ALA A 896 5.61 40.13 -6.65
C ALA A 896 5.72 39.30 -7.94
N ASP A 897 6.70 38.40 -8.03
CA ASP A 897 6.83 37.45 -9.13
C ASP A 897 5.92 36.23 -8.87
N GLU A 898 4.98 35.96 -9.78
CA GLU A 898 4.00 34.87 -9.62
C GLU A 898 4.64 33.49 -9.55
N ALA A 899 5.77 33.25 -10.23
CA ALA A 899 6.45 31.97 -10.19
C ALA A 899 7.13 31.75 -8.84
N GLU A 900 7.79 32.79 -8.31
CA GLU A 900 8.38 32.76 -6.96
C GLU A 900 7.28 32.61 -5.89
N GLN A 901 6.20 33.39 -6.01
CA GLN A 901 5.10 33.35 -5.05
C GLN A 901 4.40 31.98 -5.04
N GLY A 902 4.21 31.34 -6.19
CA GLY A 902 3.62 29.99 -6.26
C GLY A 902 4.42 28.92 -5.50
N HIS A 903 5.71 29.13 -5.26
CA HIS A 903 6.52 28.27 -4.40
C HIS A 903 6.39 28.61 -2.90
N LEU A 904 6.19 29.89 -2.58
CA LEU A 904 5.93 30.37 -1.21
C LEU A 904 4.53 30.01 -0.73
N ASP A 905 3.56 29.88 -1.63
CA ASP A 905 2.18 29.54 -1.29
C ASP A 905 2.08 28.20 -0.51
N GLY A 906 1.27 28.23 0.56
CA GLY A 906 1.06 27.10 1.47
C GLY A 906 2.26 26.74 2.37
N THR A 907 3.34 27.53 2.30
CA THR A 907 4.45 27.45 3.26
C THR A 907 4.15 28.29 4.51
N VAL A 908 4.90 28.04 5.59
CA VAL A 908 4.78 28.87 6.80
C VAL A 908 5.31 30.28 6.57
N LEU A 909 6.29 30.42 5.67
CA LEU A 909 6.90 31.70 5.30
C LEU A 909 5.96 32.55 4.44
N GLY A 910 5.18 31.92 3.55
CA GLY A 910 4.21 32.62 2.70
C GLY A 910 3.06 33.26 3.47
N GLY A 911 2.77 32.76 4.68
CA GLY A 911 1.76 33.37 5.57
C GLY A 911 0.34 33.38 5.02
N ASN A 912 0.00 32.47 4.10
CA ASN A 912 -1.33 32.44 3.50
C ASN A 912 -2.41 32.06 4.54
N LEU A 913 -3.58 32.67 4.44
CA LEU A 913 -4.78 32.23 5.14
C LEU A 913 -5.29 30.92 4.51
N THR A 914 -5.26 29.82 5.27
CA THR A 914 -5.69 28.51 4.79
C THR A 914 -6.47 27.75 5.86
N GLY A 915 -7.50 27.02 5.45
CA GLY A 915 -8.28 26.15 6.34
C GLY A 915 -7.84 24.69 6.32
N ALA A 916 -6.83 24.33 5.52
CA ALA A 916 -6.32 22.96 5.41
C ALA A 916 -4.86 22.90 4.96
N ARG A 917 -4.14 21.88 5.40
CA ARG A 917 -2.79 21.53 4.93
C ARG A 917 -2.72 20.03 4.64
N GLY A 918 -2.83 19.66 3.37
CA GLY A 918 -3.04 18.26 3.01
C GLY A 918 -4.38 17.78 3.59
N THR A 919 -4.35 16.70 4.37
CA THR A 919 -5.53 16.20 5.09
C THR A 919 -5.70 16.81 6.48
N SER A 920 -4.75 17.63 6.96
CA SER A 920 -4.83 18.25 8.28
C SER A 920 -5.72 19.50 8.24
N PRO A 921 -6.75 19.60 9.11
CA PRO A 921 -7.51 20.84 9.25
C PRO A 921 -6.68 21.93 9.91
N VAL A 922 -6.83 23.17 9.45
CA VAL A 922 -6.15 24.36 10.00
C VAL A 922 -7.19 25.26 10.66
N VAL A 923 -6.94 25.64 11.92
CA VAL A 923 -7.79 26.55 12.71
C VAL A 923 -7.00 27.82 12.97
N GLY A 924 -7.59 28.98 12.67
CA GLY A 924 -6.98 30.30 12.86
C GLY A 924 -7.58 31.04 14.06
N VAL A 925 -6.74 31.67 14.89
CA VAL A 925 -7.16 32.50 16.03
C VAL A 925 -6.32 33.77 16.08
N TYR A 926 -6.91 34.88 15.66
CA TYR A 926 -6.16 36.11 15.44
C TYR A 926 -6.67 37.27 16.29
N LEU A 927 -5.77 38.14 16.72
CA LEU A 927 -6.07 39.31 17.54
C LEU A 927 -5.80 40.60 16.75
N ASN A 928 -6.76 41.51 16.74
CA ASN A 928 -6.59 42.88 16.25
C ASN A 928 -6.90 43.87 17.38
N ASP A 929 -5.88 44.61 17.84
CA ASP A 929 -6.02 45.68 18.83
C ASP A 929 -6.84 46.85 18.26
N SER A 930 -7.87 47.27 19.00
CA SER A 930 -8.81 48.32 18.60
C SER A 930 -8.58 49.68 19.29
N LEU A 931 -7.65 49.78 20.25
CA LEU A 931 -7.41 51.00 21.05
C LEU A 931 -6.12 51.74 20.69
N SER A 932 -5.37 51.26 19.68
CA SER A 932 -4.09 51.86 19.27
C SER A 932 -3.13 52.04 20.45
N SER A 933 -2.97 50.98 21.23
CA SER A 933 -2.17 50.95 22.46
C SER A 933 -0.99 49.98 22.32
N LYS A 934 0.01 50.06 23.21
CA LYS A 934 1.05 49.03 23.34
C LYS A 934 0.74 48.02 24.44
N MET A 935 -0.53 47.94 24.83
CA MET A 935 -0.96 47.12 25.96
C MET A 935 -0.85 45.62 25.66
N THR A 936 -0.74 45.18 24.41
CA THR A 936 -0.52 43.75 24.09
C THR A 936 0.80 43.23 24.67
N TYR A 937 1.78 44.09 24.97
CA TYR A 937 2.97 43.70 25.73
C TYR A 937 2.65 43.04 27.09
N TYR A 938 1.52 43.42 27.68
CA TYR A 938 1.02 42.91 28.96
C TYR A 938 -0.02 41.79 28.79
N LEU A 939 -0.29 41.31 27.58
CA LEU A 939 -1.22 40.21 27.35
C LEU A 939 -0.49 38.87 27.40
N GLU A 940 -1.02 37.93 28.19
CA GLU A 940 -0.68 36.51 28.14
C GLU A 940 -1.78 35.76 27.41
N THR A 941 -1.40 34.91 26.45
CA THR A 941 -2.31 34.10 25.64
C THR A 941 -1.96 32.63 25.76
N GLU A 942 -2.94 31.82 26.11
CA GLU A 942 -2.84 30.36 26.14
C GLU A 942 -3.93 29.76 25.26
N THR A 943 -3.55 28.88 24.33
CA THR A 943 -4.49 28.32 23.34
C THR A 943 -4.38 26.81 23.27
N HIS A 944 -5.49 26.11 23.39
CA HIS A 944 -5.58 24.66 23.32
C HIS A 944 -6.51 24.23 22.20
N LEU A 945 -5.97 23.51 21.21
CA LEU A 945 -6.74 22.94 20.11
C LEU A 945 -6.88 21.42 20.29
N ARG A 946 -8.10 20.91 20.23
CA ARG A 946 -8.40 19.48 20.41
C ARG A 946 -9.33 18.94 19.33
N THR A 947 -9.20 17.65 19.06
CA THR A 947 -10.19 16.88 18.29
C THR A 947 -11.19 16.27 19.27
N ASP A 948 -12.42 16.77 19.28
CA ASP A 948 -13.47 16.32 20.19
C ASP A 948 -14.08 14.98 19.75
N ALA A 949 -14.35 14.84 18.45
CA ALA A 949 -14.94 13.63 17.88
C ALA A 949 -14.54 13.42 16.41
N CYS A 950 -14.40 12.16 16.01
CA CYS A 950 -14.24 11.75 14.62
C CYS A 950 -15.55 11.05 14.20
N GLY A 951 -16.51 11.82 13.70
CA GLY A 951 -17.80 11.31 13.22
C GLY A 951 -17.72 10.80 11.76
N ALA A 952 -18.72 10.05 11.33
CA ALA A 952 -18.80 9.55 9.93
C ALA A 952 -19.02 10.67 8.90
N ASP A 953 -19.52 11.83 9.34
CA ASP A 953 -19.94 12.94 8.46
C ASP A 953 -19.01 14.17 8.55
N ALA A 954 -18.18 14.32 9.60
CA ALA A 954 -17.14 15.37 9.76
C ALA A 954 -16.37 15.23 11.09
N PRO A 955 -15.08 15.60 11.17
CA PRO A 955 -14.38 15.82 12.43
C PRO A 955 -14.94 17.03 13.21
N SER A 956 -15.12 16.87 14.51
CA SER A 956 -15.44 17.95 15.45
C SER A 956 -14.19 18.38 16.18
N LEU A 957 -13.95 19.69 16.26
CA LEU A 957 -12.79 20.29 16.94
C LEU A 957 -13.28 21.25 18.03
N GLY A 958 -12.49 21.35 19.09
CA GLY A 958 -12.68 22.30 20.18
C GLY A 958 -11.45 23.18 20.30
N LEU A 959 -11.66 24.48 20.47
CA LEU A 959 -10.64 25.48 20.70
C LEU A 959 -10.92 26.17 22.03
N ASP A 960 -9.95 26.16 22.94
CA ASP A 960 -9.98 27.00 24.13
C ASP A 960 -8.89 28.07 24.03
N LEU A 961 -9.23 29.32 24.29
CA LEU A 961 -8.33 30.47 24.30
C LEU A 961 -8.49 31.19 25.65
N THR A 962 -7.43 31.27 26.42
CA THR A 962 -7.36 32.08 27.64
C THR A 962 -6.57 33.35 27.37
N LEU A 963 -7.18 34.50 27.66
CA LEU A 963 -6.56 35.82 27.57
C LEU A 963 -6.40 36.40 28.98
N ARG A 964 -5.18 36.75 29.36
CA ARG A 964 -4.88 37.29 30.69
C ARG A 964 -4.11 38.60 30.62
N SER A 965 -4.67 39.65 31.23
CA SER A 965 -4.02 40.94 31.33
C SER A 965 -3.07 40.97 32.52
N THR A 966 -1.80 41.24 32.27
CA THR A 966 -0.78 41.52 33.30
C THR A 966 -0.54 43.03 33.47
N ALA A 967 -1.40 43.86 32.89
CA ALA A 967 -1.29 45.30 32.95
C ALA A 967 -1.37 45.83 34.41
N PRO A 968 -0.60 46.87 34.77
CA PRO A 968 -0.74 47.53 36.05
C PRO A 968 -2.09 48.24 36.14
N ALA A 969 -2.73 48.17 37.32
CA ALA A 969 -4.02 48.82 37.56
C ALA A 969 -3.97 50.32 37.28
N GLY A 970 -4.92 50.83 36.49
CA GLY A 970 -5.00 52.25 36.10
C GLY A 970 -3.81 52.72 35.27
N ALA A 971 -3.16 51.81 34.52
CA ALA A 971 -1.93 52.07 33.76
C ALA A 971 -0.81 52.71 34.60
N ALA A 972 -0.74 52.42 35.91
CA ALA A 972 0.19 53.06 36.81
C ALA A 972 1.65 52.86 36.36
N GLY A 973 2.34 53.98 36.11
CA GLY A 973 3.74 53.98 35.67
C GLY A 973 3.94 53.78 34.17
N LEU A 974 2.88 53.63 33.39
CA LEU A 974 2.93 53.57 31.93
C LEU A 974 2.73 54.97 31.32
N SER A 975 3.34 55.21 30.17
CA SER A 975 3.09 56.43 29.40
C SER A 975 1.75 56.35 28.64
N ASP A 976 1.22 57.50 28.22
CA ASP A 976 0.03 57.56 27.36
C ASP A 976 0.24 56.80 26.04
N TRP A 977 1.49 56.76 25.55
CA TRP A 977 1.89 56.01 24.36
C TRP A 977 1.79 54.50 24.53
N VAL A 978 1.94 54.00 25.75
CA VAL A 978 1.77 52.57 26.05
C VAL A 978 0.31 52.25 26.33
N SER A 979 -0.38 53.11 27.09
CA SER A 979 -1.75 52.85 27.57
C SER A 979 -2.89 53.25 26.63
N GLY A 980 -2.63 53.96 25.53
CA GLY A 980 -3.63 54.23 24.48
C GLY A 980 -4.91 54.93 24.98
N TRP A 981 -4.79 55.75 26.03
CA TRP A 981 -5.91 56.46 26.69
C TRP A 981 -6.99 55.58 27.34
N SER A 982 -6.71 54.30 27.60
CA SER A 982 -7.70 53.33 28.12
C SER A 982 -7.58 53.00 29.61
N ASP A 983 -6.79 53.76 30.37
CA ASP A 983 -6.43 53.48 31.78
C ASP A 983 -5.92 52.03 32.00
N GLY A 984 -5.33 51.43 30.95
CA GLY A 984 -4.80 50.06 30.96
C GLY A 984 -5.78 48.98 30.49
N THR A 985 -7.00 49.36 30.10
CA THR A 985 -7.99 48.45 29.51
C THR A 985 -7.56 48.06 28.09
N GLN A 986 -7.71 46.78 27.75
CA GLN A 986 -7.39 46.25 26.42
C GLN A 986 -8.68 45.92 25.67
N LEU A 987 -8.73 46.17 24.36
CA LEU A 987 -9.87 45.83 23.52
C LEU A 987 -9.37 45.18 22.24
N TYR A 988 -9.80 43.94 22.02
CA TYR A 988 -9.41 43.13 20.88
C TYR A 988 -10.63 42.70 20.08
N ASN A 989 -10.50 42.75 18.76
CA ASN A 989 -11.31 41.90 17.89
C ASN A 989 -10.58 40.57 17.78
N VAL A 990 -11.19 39.50 18.30
CA VAL A 990 -10.71 38.12 18.19
C VAL A 990 -11.38 37.47 17.00
N LEU A 991 -10.60 37.08 16.00
CA LEU A 991 -11.07 36.42 14.80
C LEU A 991 -10.78 34.93 14.88
N VAL A 992 -11.82 34.11 14.89
CA VAL A 992 -11.72 32.65 14.90
C VAL A 992 -12.13 32.12 13.53
N TYR A 993 -11.24 31.37 12.89
CA TYR A 993 -11.43 30.77 11.57
C TYR A 993 -11.60 29.26 11.69
N ALA A 994 -12.69 28.73 11.14
CA ALA A 994 -12.89 27.30 11.01
C ALA A 994 -12.08 26.70 9.84
N PRO A 995 -11.80 25.39 9.87
CA PRO A 995 -11.15 24.70 8.75
C PRO A 995 -11.97 24.77 7.45
N THR A 996 -11.32 24.44 6.33
CA THR A 996 -11.98 24.37 5.02
C THR A 996 -13.17 23.40 5.06
N GLY A 997 -14.32 23.83 4.53
CA GLY A 997 -15.56 23.05 4.56
C GLY A 997 -16.20 22.92 5.96
N GLY A 998 -15.62 23.60 6.95
CA GLY A 998 -16.05 23.60 8.34
C GLY A 998 -17.06 24.70 8.68
N SER A 999 -17.51 24.69 9.94
CA SER A 999 -18.42 25.70 10.49
C SER A 999 -18.12 25.96 11.96
N ILE A 1000 -18.47 27.15 12.46
CA ILE A 1000 -18.34 27.53 13.86
C ILE A 1000 -19.69 27.34 14.54
N GLY A 1001 -19.73 26.45 15.53
CA GLY A 1001 -20.91 26.10 16.30
C GLY A 1001 -21.05 26.96 17.56
N LYS A 1002 -20.96 26.31 18.71
CA LYS A 1002 -21.11 26.92 20.03
C LYS A 1002 -19.88 27.76 20.40
N VAL A 1003 -20.12 28.94 20.96
CA VAL A 1003 -19.08 29.85 21.47
C VAL A 1003 -19.46 30.25 22.90
N THR A 1004 -18.53 30.11 23.83
CA THR A 1004 -18.73 30.50 25.23
C THR A 1004 -17.62 31.40 25.74
N ILE A 1005 -17.97 32.44 26.50
CA ILE A 1005 -17.02 33.26 27.26
C ILE A 1005 -17.27 33.04 28.74
N ASP A 1006 -16.24 32.67 29.51
CA ASP A 1006 -16.29 32.33 30.94
C ASP A 1006 -17.39 31.31 31.29
N GLY A 1007 -17.63 30.37 30.36
CA GLY A 1007 -18.66 29.33 30.47
C GLY A 1007 -20.08 29.76 30.12
N GLU A 1008 -20.31 31.04 29.80
CA GLU A 1008 -21.59 31.55 29.32
C GLU A 1008 -21.65 31.53 27.78
N GLU A 1009 -22.70 30.92 27.22
CA GLU A 1009 -22.87 30.83 25.77
C GLU A 1009 -23.29 32.17 25.16
N ILE A 1010 -22.59 32.60 24.11
CA ILE A 1010 -22.93 33.81 23.37
C ILE A 1010 -23.94 33.47 22.30
N ALA A 1011 -25.12 34.11 22.40
CA ALA A 1011 -26.19 33.98 21.42
C ALA A 1011 -25.72 34.36 20.01
N GLU A 1012 -26.20 33.62 19.01
CA GLU A 1012 -25.78 33.79 17.62
C GLU A 1012 -25.99 35.21 17.09
N GLU A 1013 -27.07 35.90 17.51
CA GLU A 1013 -27.34 37.28 17.09
C GLU A 1013 -26.34 38.32 17.62
N ASN A 1014 -25.55 37.98 18.64
CA ASN A 1014 -24.53 38.85 19.24
C ASN A 1014 -23.12 38.53 18.73
N ARG A 1015 -23.01 37.66 17.72
CA ARG A 1015 -21.75 37.21 17.12
C ARG A 1015 -21.66 37.77 15.70
N SER A 1016 -20.53 38.40 15.35
CA SER A 1016 -20.30 38.84 13.98
C SER A 1016 -19.75 37.67 13.17
N ARG A 1017 -20.58 37.09 12.31
CA ARG A 1017 -20.22 35.94 11.46
C ARG A 1017 -19.95 36.41 10.02
N GLY A 1018 -18.89 35.89 9.44
CA GLY A 1018 -18.49 36.20 8.07
C GLY A 1018 -17.92 34.99 7.33
N VAL A 1019 -17.57 35.22 6.09
CA VAL A 1019 -16.72 34.34 5.29
C VAL A 1019 -15.54 35.18 4.83
N HIS A 1020 -14.34 34.61 4.86
CA HIS A 1020 -13.15 35.25 4.32
C HIS A 1020 -12.30 34.18 3.64
N ASP A 1021 -12.13 34.35 2.32
CA ASP A 1021 -11.48 33.39 1.42
C ASP A 1021 -12.07 31.95 1.51
N GLY A 1022 -13.40 31.89 1.62
CA GLY A 1022 -14.13 30.62 1.70
C GLY A 1022 -14.05 29.91 3.06
N LEU A 1023 -13.43 30.53 4.07
CA LEU A 1023 -13.39 30.04 5.45
C LEU A 1023 -14.45 30.75 6.28
N ALA A 1024 -15.17 29.98 7.11
CA ALA A 1024 -16.08 30.56 8.08
C ALA A 1024 -15.28 31.27 9.18
N VAL A 1025 -15.59 32.54 9.42
CA VAL A 1025 -14.93 33.36 10.43
C VAL A 1025 -15.94 33.96 11.39
N GLU A 1026 -15.53 34.07 12.64
CA GLU A 1026 -16.27 34.79 13.66
C GLU A 1026 -15.41 35.85 14.32
N VAL A 1027 -15.96 37.06 14.44
CA VAL A 1027 -15.31 38.21 15.05
C VAL A 1027 -15.99 38.53 16.38
N LEU A 1028 -15.22 38.46 17.45
CA LEU A 1028 -15.66 38.69 18.83
C LEU A 1028 -14.94 39.93 19.38
N ALA A 1029 -15.68 40.94 19.81
CA ALA A 1029 -15.11 42.08 20.51
C ALA A 1029 -14.93 41.72 21.99
N ILE A 1030 -13.69 41.70 22.46
CA ILE A 1030 -13.31 41.34 23.83
C ILE A 1030 -12.63 42.53 24.50
N GLU A 1031 -13.23 42.99 25.60
CA GLU A 1031 -12.64 43.99 26.51
C GLU A 1031 -12.02 43.27 27.71
N LEU A 1032 -10.83 43.68 28.12
CA LEU A 1032 -10.08 43.08 29.22
C LEU A 1032 -9.50 44.18 30.11
N ALA A 1033 -9.97 44.24 31.36
CA ALA A 1033 -9.46 45.17 32.36
C ALA A 1033 -8.08 44.72 32.90
N PRO A 1034 -7.28 45.64 33.49
CA PRO A 1034 -6.01 45.27 34.12
C PRO A 1034 -6.16 44.15 35.16
N GLY A 1035 -5.40 43.07 34.99
CA GLY A 1035 -5.43 41.90 35.88
C GLY A 1035 -6.54 40.89 35.59
N GLU A 1036 -7.45 41.17 34.64
CA GLU A 1036 -8.54 40.27 34.27
C GLU A 1036 -8.03 39.06 33.48
N THR A 1037 -8.76 37.95 33.57
CA THR A 1037 -8.56 36.74 32.79
C THR A 1037 -9.90 36.34 32.21
N LEU A 1038 -9.91 35.99 30.93
CA LEU A 1038 -11.10 35.62 30.17
C LEU A 1038 -10.83 34.31 29.44
N ASP A 1039 -11.77 33.37 29.55
CA ASP A 1039 -11.72 32.06 28.90
C ASP A 1039 -12.76 31.97 27.77
N LEU A 1040 -12.29 31.87 26.53
CA LEU A 1040 -13.09 31.66 25.33
C LEU A 1040 -13.03 30.18 24.92
N SER A 1041 -14.18 29.54 24.69
CA SER A 1041 -14.25 28.19 24.13
C SER A 1041 -15.12 28.18 22.87
N VAL A 1042 -14.65 27.52 21.81
CA VAL A 1042 -15.30 27.46 20.51
C VAL A 1042 -15.36 26.02 20.02
N GLU A 1043 -16.57 25.56 19.71
CA GLU A 1043 -16.83 24.29 19.03
C GLU A 1043 -16.93 24.53 17.52
N MET A 1044 -16.25 23.71 16.73
CA MET A 1044 -16.24 23.82 15.27
C MET A 1044 -16.23 22.46 14.59
N THR A 1045 -16.61 22.44 13.32
CA THR A 1045 -16.50 21.25 12.45
C THR A 1045 -15.44 21.48 11.37
N ALA A 1046 -14.84 20.40 10.88
CA ALA A 1046 -13.96 20.43 9.71
C ALA A 1046 -14.63 19.78 8.49
N GLY A 1047 -14.10 20.02 7.28
CA GLY A 1047 -14.48 19.29 6.08
C GLY A 1047 -14.28 17.77 6.23
N THR A 1048 -15.11 16.99 5.56
CA THR A 1048 -15.16 15.51 5.69
C THR A 1048 -13.86 14.80 5.31
N GLU A 1049 -13.10 15.44 4.42
CA GLU A 1049 -11.83 15.00 3.87
C GLU A 1049 -10.62 15.33 4.78
N LEU A 1050 -10.81 16.16 5.81
CA LEU A 1050 -9.75 16.65 6.67
C LEU A 1050 -9.54 15.74 7.89
N THR A 1051 -9.04 14.54 7.64
CA THR A 1051 -8.85 13.48 8.65
C THR A 1051 -7.53 13.55 9.43
N GLY A 1052 -6.60 14.42 9.01
CA GLY A 1052 -5.29 14.59 9.65
C GLY A 1052 -5.37 15.23 11.03
N ALA A 1053 -4.24 15.26 11.75
CA ALA A 1053 -4.16 15.98 13.03
C ALA A 1053 -4.36 17.49 12.80
N PRO A 1054 -5.13 18.19 13.64
CA PRO A 1054 -5.39 19.62 13.48
C PRO A 1054 -4.13 20.46 13.66
N ILE A 1055 -4.11 21.64 13.03
CA ILE A 1055 -3.02 22.61 13.10
C ILE A 1055 -3.60 23.95 13.56
N LEU A 1056 -3.02 24.52 14.62
CA LEU A 1056 -3.35 25.85 15.10
C LEU A 1056 -2.48 26.91 14.41
N ARG A 1057 -3.11 28.00 13.95
CA ARG A 1057 -2.48 29.26 13.57
C ARG A 1057 -3.02 30.35 14.47
N GLN A 1058 -2.13 31.17 15.02
CA GLN A 1058 -2.54 32.25 15.91
C GLN A 1058 -1.63 33.46 15.79
N THR A 1059 -2.11 34.61 16.26
CA THR A 1059 -1.33 35.86 16.28
C THR A 1059 -0.05 35.71 17.11
N PRO A 1060 1.14 35.98 16.52
CA PRO A 1060 2.39 36.03 17.26
C PRO A 1060 2.41 37.19 18.26
N GLY A 1061 2.62 36.89 19.55
CA GLY A 1061 2.69 37.89 20.61
C GLY A 1061 4.12 38.30 20.99
N PRO A 1062 4.29 39.31 21.86
CA PRO A 1062 5.59 39.76 22.37
C PRO A 1062 6.22 38.77 23.37
N ARG A 1063 5.45 37.80 23.85
CA ARG A 1063 5.90 36.71 24.73
C ARG A 1063 5.80 35.37 24.01
N ALA A 1064 6.50 34.36 24.53
CA ALA A 1064 6.36 32.99 24.04
C ALA A 1064 4.90 32.54 24.19
N LEU A 1065 4.33 32.00 23.11
CA LEU A 1065 2.95 31.52 23.10
C LEU A 1065 2.89 30.17 23.81
N VAL A 1066 1.92 29.98 24.70
CA VAL A 1066 1.58 28.66 25.23
C VAL A 1066 0.49 28.10 24.32
N ALA A 1067 0.87 27.18 23.43
CA ALA A 1067 -0.07 26.49 22.58
C ALA A 1067 0.19 25.00 22.61
N ASP A 1068 -0.86 24.22 22.88
CA ASP A 1068 -0.84 22.78 22.69
C ASP A 1068 -1.95 22.37 21.71
N THR A 1069 -1.66 21.32 20.96
CA THR A 1069 -2.61 20.68 20.07
C THR A 1069 -2.62 19.20 20.39
N THR A 1070 -3.77 18.70 20.85
CA THR A 1070 -3.92 17.25 21.05
C THR A 1070 -4.02 16.57 19.68
N LYS A 1071 -2.87 16.10 19.17
CA LYS A 1071 -2.73 15.51 17.84
C LYS A 1071 -3.38 14.14 17.78
N ARG A 1072 -4.66 14.09 17.42
CA ARG A 1072 -5.36 12.84 17.09
C ARG A 1072 -5.88 12.92 15.65
N ALA A 1073 -5.35 12.07 14.78
CA ALA A 1073 -5.91 11.88 13.44
C ALA A 1073 -7.22 11.08 13.52
N CYS A 1074 -8.18 11.42 12.67
CA CYS A 1074 -9.43 10.70 12.47
C CYS A 1074 -9.21 9.61 11.41
N VAL A 1075 -8.73 8.43 11.83
CA VAL A 1075 -8.49 7.28 10.94
C VAL A 1075 -9.77 6.50 10.69
#